data_AF-A0A933UYI0-F1
#
_entry.id   AF-A0A933UYI0-F1
#
_cell.length_a   1.000
_cell.length_b   1.000
_cell.length_c   1.000
_cell.angle_alpha   90.00
_cell.angle_beta   90.00
_cell.angle_gamma   90.00
#
_symmetry.space_group_name_H-M   'P 1'
#
loop_
_entity.id
_entity.type
_entity.pdbx_description
1 polymer ?
#
loop_
_entity_poly.entity_id
_entity_poly.type
_entity_poly.pdbx_seq_one_letter_code
_entity_poly.pdbx_strand_id
1 'polypeptide(L)'
;MSRQRILTTILCAAIMVAAASTRSVSGATIISADALTGAITIKAVGSPETSFEIAIKESKEHAIEGDAAVGLKFRHTDVKNTGDYVRLDMYIPRGVLNLIKGTAYIHFKAPQLPASGSFYLLIESPGANAVMQLKDFRKAADGYVAVALNAGDILSLPGTKTKIDPSVITRIFLGIASVKLDDGGVVYMDAVTDKPLAPVLNPDAAEKALPASLSAPVQTSVQASVSMPAASTAYTTELRIVTNAPYKHSRNYDDLEDRTSADIRSYPAPQGSPVFEGRKAVLMKGGKSYDIPLYTTPVWGGAAYHGGIDCNMPATISVAVSDISVTSVIVRPLSKKITPKLSDGRIQFDITGPGKYIVELNGGIDDAIIIFVNPLEKNPPVGSNDSVIYFAPGYYENIAIAPTNRQTVYIAGGAYLYRSRISIRDSDNVTVRGRGIVDTAARFNNYQKDPTTGHCLSAWNANNLTVEGVTFLDSDTFCTVYRKSHDVRIRNVKVIAKDGNTDQNDIVGCQRVHVSDVFYRGYDDGIVLKLAIEVKDQHCHDILAENAVIWTDLAHPLTIGTEVLNNIYNVMFTNIDILHVRQPAHKSRALAIHVGDNGTVHDVTFTDIRIESLSKALVNGNVDFIQLEVKPNVYSKTKLPGYMRNITFRNIQLFDAPHFPITTIRGADAEHTIENITFDNVTVLGTNMKTFENMMISTNGFVRNIKIVEASGKTNSY
;
A
#
# COMPACT_ATOMS: atom_id res chain seq x y z
N MET A 1 10.56 -4.58 -10.73
CA MET A 1 9.09 -4.58 -10.57
C MET A 1 8.59 -5.95 -10.99
N SER A 2 8.03 -6.78 -10.10
CA SER A 2 7.72 -8.18 -10.42
C SER A 2 6.31 -8.38 -10.98
N ARG A 3 6.20 -9.40 -11.86
CA ARG A 3 5.09 -9.86 -12.71
C ARG A 3 3.66 -9.89 -12.11
N GLN A 4 3.45 -9.73 -10.80
CA GLN A 4 2.15 -9.93 -10.14
C GLN A 4 1.21 -8.71 -10.20
N ARG A 5 1.71 -7.47 -10.26
CA ARG A 5 0.85 -6.27 -10.31
C ARG A 5 0.20 -6.02 -11.68
N ILE A 6 0.66 -6.71 -12.73
CA ILE A 6 0.02 -6.70 -14.05
C ILE A 6 -1.26 -7.56 -14.04
N LEU A 7 -1.33 -8.62 -13.20
CA LEU A 7 -2.45 -9.56 -13.19
C LEU A 7 -3.68 -9.11 -12.38
N THR A 8 -3.51 -8.36 -11.29
CA THR A 8 -4.65 -7.95 -10.43
C THR A 8 -5.57 -6.93 -11.13
N THR A 9 -5.00 -6.09 -12.00
CA THR A 9 -5.77 -5.07 -12.75
C THR A 9 -6.49 -5.66 -13.97
N ILE A 10 -6.00 -6.79 -14.52
CA ILE A 10 -6.61 -7.48 -15.68
C ILE A 10 -8.00 -8.06 -15.33
N LEU A 11 -8.29 -8.38 -14.05
CA LEU A 11 -9.53 -9.05 -13.67
C LEU A 11 -10.68 -8.11 -13.27
N CYS A 12 -10.42 -6.84 -12.97
CA CYS A 12 -11.48 -5.89 -12.60
C CYS A 12 -12.31 -5.40 -13.81
N ALA A 13 -11.87 -5.69 -15.04
CA ALA A 13 -12.57 -5.28 -16.27
C ALA A 13 -13.29 -6.42 -17.01
N ALA A 14 -13.34 -7.63 -16.43
CA ALA A 14 -14.09 -8.76 -17.00
C ALA A 14 -15.61 -8.72 -16.68
N ILE A 15 -16.09 -7.70 -15.95
CA ILE A 15 -17.49 -7.60 -15.51
C ILE A 15 -18.08 -6.23 -15.87
N MET A 16 -18.03 -5.86 -17.15
CA MET A 16 -19.01 -4.96 -17.74
C MET A 16 -19.44 -5.53 -19.08
N VAL A 17 -20.48 -6.37 -19.04
CA VAL A 17 -21.21 -6.80 -20.23
C VAL A 17 -21.78 -5.53 -20.87
N ALA A 18 -21.30 -5.19 -22.07
CA ALA A 18 -21.95 -4.19 -22.90
C ALA A 18 -23.34 -4.71 -23.26
N ALA A 19 -24.34 -4.02 -22.72
CA ALA A 19 -25.74 -4.23 -23.02
C ALA A 19 -26.01 -3.96 -24.51
N ALA A 20 -26.61 -4.93 -25.18
CA ALA A 20 -27.48 -4.68 -26.32
C ALA A 20 -28.75 -5.52 -26.18
N SER A 21 -29.58 -5.17 -25.19
CA SER A 21 -31.05 -5.08 -25.26
C SER A 21 -31.68 -5.20 -23.86
N THR A 22 -32.38 -4.13 -23.50
CA THR A 22 -33.47 -4.02 -22.50
C THR A 22 -33.76 -5.22 -21.59
N ARG A 23 -33.17 -5.27 -20.38
CA ARG A 23 -33.83 -5.62 -19.09
C ARG A 23 -32.84 -5.63 -17.93
N SER A 24 -33.32 -5.20 -16.76
CA SER A 24 -32.59 -5.10 -15.48
C SER A 24 -32.14 -6.47 -14.95
N VAL A 25 -30.89 -6.59 -14.49
CA VAL A 25 -30.41 -7.75 -13.73
C VAL A 25 -29.76 -7.29 -12.42
N SER A 26 -30.21 -7.89 -11.32
CA SER A 26 -29.67 -7.77 -9.96
C SER A 26 -28.69 -8.91 -9.67
N GLY A 27 -27.47 -8.57 -9.25
CA GLY A 27 -26.50 -9.52 -8.69
C GLY A 27 -25.26 -9.72 -9.55
N ALA A 28 -24.13 -9.16 -9.11
CA ALA A 28 -22.79 -9.49 -9.59
C ALA A 28 -22.03 -10.18 -8.45
N THR A 29 -21.46 -11.35 -8.73
CA THR A 29 -20.61 -12.09 -7.78
C THR A 29 -19.15 -11.80 -8.10
N ILE A 30 -18.39 -11.32 -7.11
CA ILE A 30 -16.95 -11.11 -7.17
C ILE A 30 -16.28 -12.43 -6.75
N ILE A 31 -15.40 -12.97 -7.58
CA ILE A 31 -14.52 -14.10 -7.21
C ILE A 31 -13.09 -13.56 -7.12
N SER A 32 -12.44 -13.71 -5.96
CA SER A 32 -11.04 -13.30 -5.78
C SER A 32 -10.09 -14.27 -6.49
N ALA A 33 -8.98 -13.75 -7.00
CA ALA A 33 -7.99 -14.52 -7.76
C ALA A 33 -7.18 -15.53 -6.91
N ASP A 34 -7.38 -15.54 -5.59
CA ASP A 34 -6.66 -16.40 -4.66
C ASP A 34 -7.07 -17.88 -4.74
N ALA A 35 -8.08 -18.21 -5.55
CA ALA A 35 -8.61 -19.57 -5.72
C ALA A 35 -8.22 -20.27 -7.05
N LEU A 36 -7.31 -19.70 -7.86
CA LEU A 36 -7.16 -20.10 -9.26
C LEU A 36 -5.85 -20.85 -9.57
N THR A 37 -5.80 -22.12 -9.16
CA THR A 37 -4.92 -23.13 -9.76
C THR A 37 -5.76 -24.07 -10.64
N GLY A 38 -5.99 -23.69 -11.89
CA GLY A 38 -6.76 -24.50 -12.83
C GLY A 38 -7.38 -23.67 -13.96
N ALA A 39 -7.87 -24.35 -14.99
CA ALA A 39 -8.62 -23.71 -16.06
C ALA A 39 -10.02 -23.31 -15.55
N ILE A 40 -10.49 -22.12 -15.92
CA ILE A 40 -11.74 -21.55 -15.39
C ILE A 40 -12.75 -21.50 -16.50
N THR A 41 -13.87 -22.21 -16.32
CA THR A 41 -15.02 -22.15 -17.21
C THR A 41 -15.99 -21.07 -16.72
N ILE A 42 -16.11 -19.96 -17.45
CA ILE A 42 -17.01 -18.85 -17.13
C ILE A 42 -18.30 -19.04 -17.93
N LYS A 43 -19.45 -19.21 -17.26
CA LYS A 43 -20.78 -19.25 -17.89
C LYS A 43 -21.42 -17.87 -17.95
N ALA A 44 -21.96 -17.49 -19.11
CA ALA A 44 -22.65 -16.20 -19.26
C ALA A 44 -23.99 -16.21 -18.52
N VAL A 45 -24.26 -15.19 -17.68
CA VAL A 45 -25.52 -15.07 -16.95
C VAL A 45 -26.63 -14.66 -17.93
N GLY A 46 -27.58 -15.57 -18.17
CA GLY A 46 -28.72 -15.39 -19.09
C GLY A 46 -28.81 -16.39 -20.24
N SER A 47 -27.78 -17.23 -20.45
CA SER A 47 -27.78 -18.33 -21.43
C SER A 47 -27.11 -19.56 -20.80
N PRO A 48 -27.85 -20.62 -20.44
CA PRO A 48 -27.29 -21.78 -19.72
C PRO A 48 -26.21 -22.56 -20.46
N GLU A 49 -26.07 -22.34 -21.77
CA GLU A 49 -25.23 -23.13 -22.68
C GLU A 49 -23.93 -22.45 -23.10
N THR A 50 -23.67 -21.20 -22.68
CA THR A 50 -22.47 -20.45 -23.11
C THR A 50 -21.38 -20.52 -22.04
N SER A 51 -20.22 -21.11 -22.37
CA SER A 51 -19.03 -21.06 -21.51
C SER A 51 -17.72 -20.73 -22.24
N PHE A 52 -16.86 -19.92 -21.59
CA PHE A 52 -15.51 -19.60 -22.04
C PHE A 52 -14.47 -20.14 -21.06
N GLU A 53 -13.36 -20.66 -21.58
CA GLU A 53 -12.24 -21.12 -20.75
C GLU A 53 -11.03 -20.20 -20.90
N ILE A 54 -10.60 -19.58 -19.80
CA ILE A 54 -9.38 -18.75 -19.75
C ILE A 54 -8.34 -19.50 -18.91
N ALA A 55 -7.15 -19.72 -19.50
CA ALA A 55 -6.03 -20.35 -18.82
C ALA A 55 -4.77 -19.47 -18.93
N ILE A 56 -4.21 -19.11 -17.77
CA ILE A 56 -2.91 -18.44 -17.67
C ILE A 56 -1.84 -19.53 -17.60
N LYS A 57 -0.87 -19.54 -18.52
CA LYS A 57 0.21 -20.52 -18.53
C LYS A 57 1.55 -19.82 -18.59
N GLU A 58 2.46 -20.11 -17.66
CA GLU A 58 3.87 -19.78 -17.85
C GLU A 58 4.42 -20.61 -19.02
N SER A 59 4.91 -19.93 -20.07
CA SER A 59 5.62 -20.59 -21.16
C SER A 59 7.09 -20.74 -20.77
N LYS A 60 7.58 -21.98 -20.73
CA LYS A 60 9.02 -22.28 -20.59
C LYS A 60 9.76 -22.28 -21.93
N GLU A 61 9.07 -22.10 -23.05
CA GLU A 61 9.66 -22.37 -24.37
C GLU A 61 10.34 -21.17 -25.04
N HIS A 62 10.10 -19.93 -24.60
CA HIS A 62 10.73 -18.75 -25.19
C HIS A 62 11.27 -17.81 -24.10
N ALA A 63 12.59 -17.81 -23.93
CA ALA A 63 13.29 -16.76 -23.20
C ALA A 63 13.26 -15.49 -24.06
N ILE A 64 12.62 -14.44 -23.57
CA ILE A 64 12.62 -13.10 -24.16
C ILE A 64 13.41 -12.21 -23.19
N GLU A 65 14.43 -11.51 -23.70
CA GLU A 65 15.18 -10.51 -22.93
C GLU A 65 14.35 -9.23 -22.80
N GLY A 66 13.70 -9.07 -21.65
CA GLY A 66 12.87 -7.91 -21.32
C GLY A 66 11.75 -8.31 -20.36
N ASP A 67 11.71 -7.69 -19.19
CA ASP A 67 10.72 -8.00 -18.14
C ASP A 67 9.29 -7.56 -18.52
N ALA A 68 8.57 -8.31 -19.37
CA ALA A 68 7.09 -8.44 -19.37
C ALA A 68 6.55 -9.25 -20.56
N ALA A 69 6.38 -10.56 -20.41
CA ALA A 69 5.52 -11.36 -21.30
C ALA A 69 4.28 -11.86 -20.52
N VAL A 70 3.08 -11.47 -20.98
CA VAL A 70 1.79 -12.00 -20.50
C VAL A 70 1.20 -12.85 -21.62
N GLY A 71 1.01 -14.16 -21.40
CA GLY A 71 0.36 -15.06 -22.36
C GLY A 71 -1.10 -15.30 -21.99
N LEU A 72 -2.02 -15.00 -22.90
CA LEU A 72 -3.47 -15.22 -22.73
C LEU A 72 -3.96 -16.31 -23.69
N LYS A 73 -4.48 -17.44 -23.18
CA LYS A 73 -5.03 -18.54 -24.00
C LYS A 73 -6.55 -18.54 -23.96
N PHE A 74 -7.19 -18.58 -25.12
CA PHE A 74 -8.65 -18.69 -25.25
C PHE A 74 -9.04 -20.07 -25.83
N ARG A 75 -10.10 -20.69 -25.32
CA ARG A 75 -10.69 -21.91 -25.89
C ARG A 75 -12.22 -21.82 -25.88
N HIS A 76 -12.85 -22.28 -26.97
CA HIS A 76 -14.29 -22.28 -27.17
C HIS A 76 -14.97 -23.56 -26.67
N THR A 77 -16.21 -23.42 -26.17
CA THR A 77 -17.22 -24.48 -26.11
C THR A 77 -18.57 -23.89 -26.58
N ASP A 78 -19.00 -24.36 -27.76
CA ASP A 78 -20.21 -24.12 -28.55
C ASP A 78 -21.18 -22.98 -28.18
N VAL A 79 -21.29 -21.96 -29.04
CA VAL A 79 -22.55 -21.24 -29.29
C VAL A 79 -22.70 -20.83 -30.77
N LYS A 80 -23.91 -21.05 -31.30
CA LYS A 80 -24.38 -20.49 -32.57
C LYS A 80 -24.74 -19.01 -32.44
N ASN A 81 -24.14 -18.17 -33.29
CA ASN A 81 -24.64 -16.89 -33.78
C ASN A 81 -24.99 -15.81 -32.75
N THR A 82 -23.97 -15.07 -32.28
CA THR A 82 -24.09 -13.62 -31.98
C THR A 82 -22.71 -12.93 -32.14
N GLY A 83 -22.46 -12.30 -33.30
CA GLY A 83 -21.41 -11.29 -33.58
C GLY A 83 -20.07 -11.38 -32.84
N ASP A 84 -19.07 -11.98 -33.48
CA ASP A 84 -17.81 -12.44 -32.89
C ASP A 84 -16.73 -11.34 -32.72
N TYR A 85 -16.47 -10.92 -31.48
CA TYR A 85 -15.31 -10.08 -31.12
C TYR A 85 -14.58 -10.65 -29.90
N VAL A 86 -13.24 -10.67 -29.95
CA VAL A 86 -12.39 -11.01 -28.80
C VAL A 86 -11.60 -9.75 -28.41
N ARG A 87 -11.81 -9.28 -27.18
CA ARG A 87 -11.11 -8.13 -26.60
C ARG A 87 -9.91 -8.60 -25.79
N LEU A 88 -8.72 -8.08 -26.10
CA LEU A 88 -7.48 -8.36 -25.37
C LEU A 88 -7.03 -7.10 -24.63
N ASP A 89 -7.09 -7.14 -23.29
CA ASP A 89 -6.71 -5.99 -22.48
C ASP A 89 -5.21 -6.02 -22.13
N MET A 90 -4.51 -4.93 -22.45
CA MET A 90 -3.08 -4.76 -22.17
C MET A 90 -2.90 -3.47 -21.35
N TYR A 91 -2.09 -3.50 -20.30
CA TYR A 91 -1.86 -2.33 -19.44
C TYR A 91 -0.43 -1.81 -19.61
N ILE A 92 -0.29 -0.50 -19.87
CA ILE A 92 1.00 0.17 -19.97
C ILE A 92 1.06 1.25 -18.88
N PRO A 93 2.00 1.17 -17.91
CA PRO A 93 2.08 2.12 -16.79
C PRO A 93 2.29 3.58 -17.24
N ARG A 94 1.74 4.52 -16.46
CA ARG A 94 1.96 5.96 -16.65
C ARG A 94 3.45 6.28 -16.60
N GLY A 95 3.97 6.91 -17.66
CA GLY A 95 5.40 7.26 -17.80
C GLY A 95 6.22 6.34 -18.73
N VAL A 96 5.69 5.18 -19.14
CA VAL A 96 6.37 4.26 -20.09
C VAL A 96 6.13 4.68 -21.55
N LEU A 97 4.95 5.23 -21.85
CA LEU A 97 4.63 5.85 -23.14
C LEU A 97 4.72 7.37 -23.00
N ASN A 98 5.84 7.94 -23.43
CA ASN A 98 6.00 9.38 -23.60
C ASN A 98 6.13 9.70 -25.09
N LEU A 99 4.98 9.88 -25.76
CA LEU A 99 4.93 10.16 -27.21
C LEU A 99 5.37 11.59 -27.58
N ILE A 100 5.86 12.40 -26.62
CA ILE A 100 6.46 13.72 -26.92
C ILE A 100 7.66 13.57 -27.88
N LYS A 101 8.28 12.38 -27.97
CA LYS A 101 9.43 12.08 -28.85
C LYS A 101 9.10 11.46 -30.22
N GLY A 102 7.83 11.46 -30.66
CA GLY A 102 7.45 11.03 -32.03
C GLY A 102 6.68 9.71 -32.10
N THR A 103 7.29 8.66 -32.68
CA THR A 103 6.67 7.33 -32.86
C THR A 103 7.14 6.36 -31.78
N ALA A 104 6.22 5.64 -31.15
CA ALA A 104 6.52 4.47 -30.31
C ALA A 104 6.16 3.18 -31.04
N TYR A 105 6.88 2.10 -30.78
CA TYR A 105 6.63 0.78 -31.35
C TYR A 105 6.22 -0.19 -30.25
N ILE A 106 5.07 -0.82 -30.40
CA ILE A 106 4.59 -1.89 -29.51
C ILE A 106 4.87 -3.23 -30.21
N HIS A 107 5.63 -4.09 -29.54
CA HIS A 107 6.03 -5.39 -30.06
C HIS A 107 5.27 -6.51 -29.35
N PHE A 108 4.78 -7.48 -30.10
CA PHE A 108 4.13 -8.67 -29.56
C PHE A 108 4.36 -9.90 -30.43
N LYS A 109 4.36 -11.07 -29.80
CA LYS A 109 4.42 -12.38 -30.45
C LYS A 109 3.06 -13.05 -30.35
N ALA A 110 2.45 -13.37 -31.48
CA ALA A 110 1.11 -13.93 -31.55
C ALA A 110 1.02 -15.12 -32.53
N PRO A 111 1.74 -16.22 -32.30
CA PRO A 111 1.95 -17.28 -33.29
C PRO A 111 0.65 -17.93 -33.80
N GLN A 112 -0.41 -17.85 -33.00
CA GLN A 112 -1.69 -18.52 -33.23
C GLN A 112 -2.78 -17.58 -33.77
N LEU A 113 -2.53 -16.27 -33.86
CA LEU A 113 -3.45 -15.35 -34.54
C LEU A 113 -3.44 -15.59 -36.06
N PRO A 114 -4.55 -15.35 -36.78
CA PRO A 114 -4.55 -15.44 -38.23
C PRO A 114 -3.52 -14.49 -38.85
N ALA A 115 -2.95 -14.88 -39.99
CA ALA A 115 -1.92 -14.09 -40.66
C ALA A 115 -2.43 -12.72 -41.16
N SER A 116 -3.75 -12.53 -41.24
CA SER A 116 -4.45 -11.29 -41.57
C SER A 116 -5.81 -11.20 -40.84
N GLY A 117 -6.30 -9.98 -40.57
CA GLY A 117 -7.57 -9.74 -39.86
C GLY A 117 -7.82 -8.26 -39.57
N SER A 118 -8.98 -7.92 -38.99
CA SER A 118 -9.28 -6.55 -38.55
C SER A 118 -8.92 -6.38 -37.08
N PHE A 119 -7.90 -5.56 -36.82
CA PHE A 119 -7.39 -5.28 -35.49
C PHE A 119 -7.60 -3.82 -35.12
N TYR A 120 -7.79 -3.54 -33.83
CA TYR A 120 -8.09 -2.20 -33.32
C TYR A 120 -7.26 -1.91 -32.07
N LEU A 121 -6.91 -0.65 -31.87
CA LEU A 121 -6.35 -0.14 -30.64
C LEU A 121 -7.32 0.82 -29.99
N LEU A 122 -7.69 0.58 -28.73
CA LEU A 122 -8.41 1.56 -27.91
C LEU A 122 -7.40 2.28 -27.02
N ILE A 123 -7.40 3.61 -27.02
CA ILE A 123 -6.42 4.46 -26.34
C ILE A 123 -7.16 5.33 -25.32
N GLU A 124 -6.68 5.33 -24.07
CA GLU A 124 -7.26 6.16 -22.97
C GLU A 124 -6.26 7.21 -22.48
N SER A 125 -6.73 8.45 -22.38
CA SER A 125 -6.02 9.60 -21.83
C SER A 125 -6.96 10.35 -20.86
N PRO A 126 -6.47 11.09 -19.85
CA PRO A 126 -7.32 11.77 -18.89
C PRO A 126 -8.36 12.68 -19.58
N GLY A 127 -9.64 12.28 -19.54
CA GLY A 127 -10.74 13.03 -20.14
C GLY A 127 -11.02 12.77 -21.63
N ALA A 128 -10.35 11.80 -22.29
CA ALA A 128 -10.61 11.43 -23.69
C ALA A 128 -10.21 9.98 -24.03
N ASN A 129 -11.02 9.31 -24.85
CA ASN A 129 -10.78 7.94 -25.34
C ASN A 129 -10.94 7.89 -26.86
N ALA A 130 -10.16 7.07 -27.56
CA ALA A 130 -10.25 6.90 -29.01
C ALA A 130 -9.98 5.47 -29.44
N VAL A 131 -10.55 5.09 -30.59
CA VAL A 131 -10.32 3.79 -31.23
C VAL A 131 -9.62 4.01 -32.56
N MET A 132 -8.52 3.30 -32.77
CA MET A 132 -7.74 3.32 -34.00
C MET A 132 -7.75 1.94 -34.63
N GLN A 133 -8.22 1.80 -35.87
CA GLN A 133 -8.11 0.54 -36.59
C GLN A 133 -6.69 0.37 -37.14
N LEU A 134 -6.08 -0.80 -36.91
CA LEU A 134 -4.82 -1.18 -37.52
C LEU A 134 -5.10 -1.65 -38.95
N LYS A 135 -4.63 -0.87 -39.93
CA LYS A 135 -4.70 -1.25 -41.34
C LYS A 135 -3.60 -2.26 -41.65
N ASP A 136 -3.90 -3.22 -42.51
CA ASP A 136 -2.93 -4.18 -43.08
C ASP A 136 -2.11 -4.98 -42.07
N PHE A 137 -2.75 -5.44 -41.00
CA PHE A 137 -2.13 -6.36 -40.05
C PHE A 137 -1.62 -7.63 -40.76
N ARG A 138 -0.29 -7.83 -40.82
CA ARG A 138 0.37 -9.02 -41.37
C ARG A 138 1.38 -9.59 -40.37
N LYS A 139 1.07 -10.76 -39.83
CA LYS A 139 1.95 -11.43 -38.88
C LYS A 139 3.19 -12.03 -39.57
N ALA A 140 4.38 -11.86 -39.01
CA ALA A 140 5.58 -12.54 -39.49
C ALA A 140 5.45 -14.07 -39.33
N ALA A 141 6.25 -14.85 -40.08
CA ALA A 141 6.14 -16.30 -40.12
C ALA A 141 6.38 -16.98 -38.75
N ASP A 142 7.19 -16.37 -37.90
CA ASP A 142 7.49 -16.80 -36.53
C ASP A 142 6.47 -16.30 -35.48
N GLY A 143 5.45 -15.57 -35.95
CA GLY A 143 4.39 -15.02 -35.13
C GLY A 143 4.66 -13.62 -34.59
N TYR A 144 5.80 -12.99 -34.91
CA TYR A 144 6.14 -11.67 -34.38
C TYR A 144 5.43 -10.54 -35.12
N VAL A 145 5.07 -9.48 -34.39
CA VAL A 145 4.42 -8.28 -34.91
C VAL A 145 4.91 -7.04 -34.17
N ALA A 146 5.20 -5.98 -34.93
CA ALA A 146 5.47 -4.64 -34.40
C ALA A 146 4.44 -3.63 -34.95
N VAL A 147 3.81 -2.87 -34.05
CA VAL A 147 2.84 -1.82 -34.38
C VAL A 147 3.43 -0.45 -34.05
N ALA A 148 3.49 0.42 -35.06
CA ALA A 148 3.92 1.80 -34.89
C ALA A 148 2.74 2.67 -34.42
N LEU A 149 2.99 3.52 -33.42
CA LEU A 149 2.07 4.53 -32.90
C LEU A 149 2.70 5.91 -33.03
N ASN A 150 2.19 6.72 -33.95
CA ASN A 150 2.63 8.09 -34.11
C ASN A 150 1.69 9.06 -33.36
N ALA A 151 2.28 10.06 -32.68
CA ALA A 151 1.52 11.09 -32.00
C ALA A 151 0.58 11.88 -32.93
N GLY A 152 1.00 12.13 -34.18
CA GLY A 152 0.20 12.80 -35.20
C GLY A 152 -1.04 12.03 -35.60
N ASP A 153 -0.93 10.71 -35.76
CA ASP A 153 -2.06 9.84 -36.10
C ASP A 153 -3.11 9.84 -34.97
N ILE A 154 -2.66 9.75 -33.72
CA ILE A 154 -3.53 9.81 -32.53
C ILE A 154 -4.25 11.16 -32.43
N LEU A 155 -3.55 12.26 -32.73
CA LEU A 155 -4.14 13.60 -32.76
C LEU A 155 -5.15 13.80 -33.90
N SER A 156 -5.08 12.97 -34.94
CA SER A 156 -5.96 13.00 -36.11
C SER A 156 -7.19 12.08 -36.00
N LEU A 157 -7.26 11.23 -34.98
CA LEU A 157 -8.36 10.27 -34.81
C LEU A 157 -9.72 10.99 -34.63
N PRO A 158 -10.73 10.64 -35.44
CA PRO A 158 -12.04 11.25 -35.32
C PRO A 158 -12.80 10.67 -34.12
N GLY A 159 -13.01 11.47 -33.07
CA GLY A 159 -14.00 11.17 -32.04
C GLY A 159 -13.60 11.51 -30.60
N THR A 160 -14.12 12.64 -30.11
CA THR A 160 -14.68 12.98 -28.78
C THR A 160 -14.54 14.50 -28.59
N LYS A 161 -15.35 15.13 -27.74
CA LYS A 161 -15.37 16.61 -27.55
C LYS A 161 -14.01 17.19 -27.09
N THR A 162 -13.12 16.34 -26.60
CA THR A 162 -11.77 16.63 -26.09
C THR A 162 -10.76 15.86 -26.94
N LYS A 163 -9.72 16.54 -27.44
CA LYS A 163 -8.62 15.86 -28.16
C LYS A 163 -7.84 14.99 -27.18
N ILE A 164 -7.42 13.80 -27.62
CA ILE A 164 -6.48 12.97 -26.86
C ILE A 164 -5.14 13.69 -26.76
N ASP A 165 -4.59 13.74 -25.55
CA ASP A 165 -3.23 14.17 -25.30
C ASP A 165 -2.27 12.96 -25.31
N PRO A 166 -1.38 12.83 -26.32
CA PRO A 166 -0.42 11.75 -26.41
C PRO A 166 0.65 11.75 -25.31
N SER A 167 0.84 12.86 -24.59
CA SER A 167 1.86 13.01 -23.55
C SER A 167 1.47 12.39 -22.20
N VAL A 168 0.18 12.09 -22.02
CA VAL A 168 -0.38 11.58 -20.76
C VAL A 168 -1.26 10.35 -20.97
N ILE A 169 -0.99 9.55 -22.01
CA ILE A 169 -1.71 8.28 -22.25
C ILE A 169 -1.58 7.38 -21.00
N THR A 170 -2.74 6.89 -20.56
CA THR A 170 -2.85 6.06 -19.37
C THR A 170 -3.03 4.58 -19.70
N ARG A 171 -3.66 4.24 -20.84
CA ARG A 171 -3.92 2.84 -21.27
C ARG A 171 -4.00 2.68 -22.79
N ILE A 172 -3.65 1.49 -23.30
CA ILE A 172 -3.85 1.06 -24.69
C ILE A 172 -4.34 -0.40 -24.71
N PHE A 173 -5.45 -0.69 -25.40
CA PHE A 173 -6.01 -2.03 -25.54
C PHE A 173 -5.94 -2.52 -26.99
N LEU A 174 -5.74 -3.83 -27.21
CA LEU A 174 -5.78 -4.45 -28.53
C LEU A 174 -7.10 -5.23 -28.72
N GLY A 175 -7.96 -4.77 -29.61
CA GLY A 175 -9.16 -5.47 -30.03
C GLY A 175 -8.93 -6.28 -31.30
N ILE A 176 -9.53 -7.46 -31.40
CA ILE A 176 -9.53 -8.29 -32.61
C ILE A 176 -10.97 -8.56 -33.03
N ALA A 177 -11.31 -8.20 -34.27
CA ALA A 177 -12.62 -8.48 -34.84
C ALA A 177 -12.57 -9.67 -35.78
N SER A 178 -13.65 -10.46 -35.79
CA SER A 178 -13.90 -11.53 -36.76
C SER A 178 -12.88 -12.67 -36.75
N VAL A 179 -12.45 -13.11 -35.56
CA VAL A 179 -11.68 -14.36 -35.41
C VAL A 179 -12.68 -15.51 -35.35
N LYS A 180 -12.48 -16.55 -36.16
CA LYS A 180 -13.30 -17.76 -36.06
C LYS A 180 -13.08 -18.40 -34.69
N LEU A 181 -14.18 -18.72 -34.01
CA LEU A 181 -14.22 -19.11 -32.60
C LEU A 181 -13.37 -20.37 -32.26
N ASP A 182 -12.97 -21.15 -33.27
CA ASP A 182 -12.17 -22.36 -33.09
C ASP A 182 -10.65 -22.11 -33.04
N ASP A 183 -10.18 -20.91 -33.40
CA ASP A 183 -8.77 -20.55 -33.55
C ASP A 183 -8.14 -20.00 -32.25
N GLY A 184 -8.37 -20.70 -31.13
CA GLY A 184 -7.80 -20.33 -29.83
C GLY A 184 -6.29 -20.06 -29.89
N GLY A 185 -5.86 -18.88 -29.43
CA GLY A 185 -4.49 -18.41 -29.58
C GLY A 185 -3.91 -17.72 -28.35
N VAL A 186 -2.57 -17.59 -28.31
CA VAL A 186 -1.80 -16.88 -27.30
C VAL A 186 -1.04 -15.70 -27.91
N VAL A 187 -1.27 -14.52 -27.34
CA VAL A 187 -0.54 -13.28 -27.64
C VAL A 187 0.36 -12.97 -26.45
N TYR A 188 1.61 -12.62 -26.73
CA TYR A 188 2.62 -12.19 -25.77
C TYR A 188 3.04 -10.77 -26.12
N MET A 189 2.92 -9.82 -25.20
CA MET A 189 3.65 -8.55 -25.36
C MET A 189 5.14 -8.82 -25.16
N ASP A 190 5.96 -8.20 -26.00
CA ASP A 190 7.41 -8.39 -25.97
C ASP A 190 8.07 -7.12 -25.40
N ALA A 191 7.89 -5.97 -26.06
CA ALA A 191 8.49 -4.70 -25.65
C ALA A 191 7.72 -3.48 -26.14
N VAL A 192 7.98 -2.31 -25.54
CA VAL A 192 7.63 -1.00 -26.09
C VAL A 192 8.93 -0.21 -26.27
N THR A 193 9.20 0.26 -27.49
CA THR A 193 10.47 0.89 -27.85
C THR A 193 10.28 2.15 -28.71
N ASP A 194 11.32 2.96 -28.85
CA ASP A 194 11.36 4.14 -29.72
C ASP A 194 11.84 3.83 -31.15
N LYS A 195 12.32 2.59 -31.39
CA LYS A 195 12.76 2.06 -32.68
C LYS A 195 12.29 0.63 -32.88
N PRO A 196 12.06 0.18 -34.12
CA PRO A 196 11.54 -1.16 -34.35
C PRO A 196 12.60 -2.25 -34.13
N LEU A 197 12.20 -3.36 -33.49
CA LEU A 197 13.04 -4.53 -33.22
C LEU A 197 12.95 -5.63 -34.29
N ALA A 198 11.91 -5.61 -35.14
CA ALA A 198 11.66 -6.59 -36.21
C ALA A 198 10.81 -5.95 -37.35
N PRO A 199 10.37 -6.70 -38.39
CA PRO A 199 9.58 -6.13 -39.50
C PRO A 199 8.38 -5.34 -38.99
N VAL A 200 8.36 -4.04 -39.32
CA VAL A 200 7.30 -3.11 -38.90
C VAL A 200 6.15 -3.18 -39.86
N LEU A 201 4.94 -3.35 -39.32
CA LEU A 201 3.74 -3.04 -40.07
C LEU A 201 3.44 -1.56 -39.85
N ASN A 202 3.82 -0.75 -40.83
CA ASN A 202 3.53 0.66 -40.80
C ASN A 202 2.20 0.91 -41.52
N PRO A 203 1.20 1.54 -40.89
CA PRO A 203 0.00 1.96 -41.59
C PRO A 203 0.26 2.96 -42.74
N ASP A 204 1.46 3.58 -42.84
CA ASP A 204 1.78 4.56 -43.89
C ASP A 204 3.23 4.57 -44.47
N ALA A 205 4.09 3.55 -44.24
CA ALA A 205 5.43 3.51 -44.88
C ALA A 205 5.56 2.50 -46.02
N ALA A 206 5.18 2.95 -47.21
CA ALA A 206 5.90 2.56 -48.42
C ALA A 206 7.01 3.61 -48.69
N GLU A 207 8.17 3.11 -49.15
CA GLU A 207 9.34 3.82 -49.70
C GLU A 207 10.44 4.34 -48.74
N LYS A 208 11.50 3.54 -48.54
CA LYS A 208 12.71 3.56 -49.41
C LYS A 208 13.71 2.48 -49.00
N ALA A 209 14.17 1.73 -49.99
CA ALA A 209 15.04 0.57 -49.91
C ALA A 209 16.45 0.87 -49.37
N LEU A 210 17.10 -0.17 -48.83
CA LEU A 210 18.55 -0.35 -48.95
C LEU A 210 18.86 -1.82 -49.33
N PRO A 211 19.85 -2.06 -50.22
CA PRO A 211 20.01 -3.29 -50.99
C PRO A 211 20.94 -4.33 -50.35
N ALA A 212 21.03 -5.46 -51.05
CA ALA A 212 21.83 -6.66 -50.76
C ALA A 212 23.36 -6.48 -50.74
N SER A 213 24.04 -7.54 -50.25
CA SER A 213 25.49 -7.84 -50.24
C SER A 213 26.23 -7.33 -48.98
N LEU A 214 27.16 -8.03 -48.29
CA LEU A 214 28.17 -9.03 -48.66
C LEU A 214 28.56 -9.98 -47.48
N SER A 215 28.92 -11.20 -47.88
CA SER A 215 29.81 -12.26 -47.34
C SER A 215 30.79 -12.04 -46.15
N ALA A 216 30.77 -13.02 -45.22
CA ALA A 216 31.81 -13.87 -44.54
C ALA A 216 33.32 -13.43 -44.43
N PRO A 217 34.22 -14.03 -43.57
CA PRO A 217 34.15 -15.33 -42.85
C PRO A 217 34.81 -15.48 -41.42
N VAL A 218 34.49 -16.61 -40.70
CA VAL A 218 35.39 -17.52 -39.89
C VAL A 218 36.03 -16.96 -38.58
N GLN A 219 35.91 -17.56 -37.37
CA GLN A 219 36.50 -18.83 -36.90
C GLN A 219 35.77 -19.50 -35.70
N THR A 220 35.65 -20.83 -35.82
CA THR A 220 35.66 -21.93 -34.82
C THR A 220 36.75 -21.74 -33.74
N SER A 221 36.77 -22.27 -32.51
CA SER A 221 36.08 -23.33 -31.77
C SER A 221 36.77 -23.38 -30.39
N VAL A 222 36.06 -23.63 -29.28
CA VAL A 222 36.51 -24.59 -28.23
C VAL A 222 35.26 -25.14 -27.53
N GLN A 223 35.06 -26.46 -27.63
CA GLN A 223 34.15 -27.23 -26.78
C GLN A 223 34.84 -27.53 -25.44
N ALA A 224 34.12 -27.43 -24.34
CA ALA A 224 34.34 -28.30 -23.19
C ALA A 224 32.96 -28.72 -22.64
N SER A 225 32.71 -30.01 -22.70
CA SER A 225 31.53 -30.72 -22.22
C SER A 225 31.55 -30.84 -20.69
N VAL A 226 30.43 -30.56 -20.03
CA VAL A 226 30.09 -31.14 -18.73
C VAL A 226 28.61 -31.53 -18.74
N SER A 227 28.35 -32.78 -18.35
CA SER A 227 27.06 -33.44 -18.26
C SER A 227 26.09 -32.74 -17.31
N MET A 228 24.83 -32.63 -17.71
CA MET A 228 23.73 -32.23 -16.82
C MET A 228 23.25 -33.43 -16.00
N PRO A 229 23.20 -33.35 -14.66
CA PRO A 229 22.27 -34.15 -13.89
C PRO A 229 20.88 -33.52 -13.91
N ALA A 230 19.85 -34.36 -13.97
CA ALA A 230 18.45 -34.00 -14.05
C ALA A 230 18.01 -33.00 -12.97
N ALA A 231 17.38 -31.90 -13.40
CA ALA A 231 16.80 -30.91 -12.52
C ALA A 231 15.41 -31.36 -12.02
N SER A 232 15.38 -31.92 -10.81
CA SER A 232 14.22 -31.86 -9.92
C SER A 232 14.67 -31.25 -8.59
N THR A 233 14.60 -29.93 -8.47
CA THR A 233 14.76 -29.25 -7.17
C THR A 233 13.73 -28.13 -7.07
N ALA A 234 12.84 -28.28 -6.09
CA ALA A 234 11.97 -27.23 -5.60
C ALA A 234 12.82 -26.10 -5.02
N TYR A 235 12.51 -24.84 -5.36
CA TYR A 235 13.13 -23.69 -4.71
C TYR A 235 12.50 -23.53 -3.30
N THR A 236 13.12 -24.13 -2.30
CA THR A 236 12.94 -23.74 -0.90
C THR A 236 13.93 -22.60 -0.61
N THR A 237 13.44 -21.36 -0.53
CA THR A 237 14.25 -20.26 0.03
C THR A 237 14.38 -20.52 1.53
N GLU A 238 15.54 -20.99 1.99
CA GLU A 238 15.76 -21.25 3.42
C GLU A 238 15.76 -19.93 4.20
N LEU A 239 14.69 -19.69 4.96
CA LEU A 239 14.62 -18.64 5.97
C LEU A 239 15.64 -18.96 7.07
N ARG A 240 16.56 -18.02 7.34
CA ARG A 240 17.51 -18.20 8.44
C ARG A 240 16.83 -17.80 9.75
N ILE A 241 16.55 -18.79 10.58
CA ILE A 241 16.00 -18.59 11.93
C ILE A 241 17.15 -18.19 12.85
N VAL A 242 17.08 -16.99 13.41
CA VAL A 242 18.05 -16.50 14.39
C VAL A 242 17.42 -16.53 15.77
N THR A 243 17.93 -17.43 16.62
CA THR A 243 17.52 -17.55 18.04
C THR A 243 18.64 -17.15 19.02
N ASN A 244 19.94 -17.29 18.69
CA ASN A 244 21.04 -17.08 19.65
C ASN A 244 22.47 -16.81 19.07
N ALA A 245 22.66 -16.41 17.80
CA ALA A 245 24.01 -16.40 17.18
C ALA A 245 24.50 -15.02 16.68
N PRO A 246 25.82 -14.73 16.74
CA PRO A 246 26.41 -13.56 16.10
C PRO A 246 26.37 -13.72 14.57
N TYR A 247 25.65 -12.84 13.89
CA TYR A 247 25.56 -12.86 12.43
C TYR A 247 26.85 -12.32 11.80
N LYS A 248 27.56 -13.16 11.02
CA LYS A 248 28.72 -12.72 10.22
C LYS A 248 28.25 -11.98 8.97
N HIS A 249 28.77 -10.76 8.84
CA HIS A 249 28.58 -9.83 7.73
C HIS A 249 28.77 -10.50 6.35
N SER A 250 27.91 -10.20 5.38
CA SER A 250 28.21 -10.42 3.97
C SER A 250 28.72 -9.11 3.36
N ARG A 251 30.03 -9.05 3.08
CA ARG A 251 30.81 -7.98 2.41
C ARG A 251 31.23 -6.78 3.27
N ASN A 252 32.54 -6.49 3.24
CA ASN A 252 33.25 -5.47 4.02
C ASN A 252 32.49 -4.15 4.21
N TYR A 253 32.18 -3.85 5.46
CA TYR A 253 31.83 -2.53 5.96
C TYR A 253 32.82 -2.22 7.08
N ASP A 254 34.09 -2.06 6.68
CA ASP A 254 35.13 -1.54 7.56
C ASP A 254 35.04 -0.01 7.55
N ASP A 255 35.12 0.58 8.74
CA ASP A 255 35.22 2.01 9.06
C ASP A 255 33.99 2.90 8.82
N LEU A 256 33.18 3.04 9.88
CA LEU A 256 32.47 4.30 10.18
C LEU A 256 32.66 4.67 11.66
N GLU A 257 33.89 5.00 12.03
CA GLU A 257 34.11 5.93 13.14
C GLU A 257 33.86 7.36 12.63
N ASP A 258 32.59 7.75 12.50
CA ASP A 258 32.25 9.16 12.61
C ASP A 258 31.19 9.32 13.69
N ARG A 259 31.69 9.45 14.93
CA ARG A 259 30.91 9.91 16.08
C ARG A 259 30.62 11.39 15.85
N THR A 260 29.65 11.64 14.98
CA THR A 260 28.98 12.93 14.83
C THR A 260 28.60 13.45 16.22
N SER A 261 28.72 14.78 16.41
CA SER A 261 28.53 15.52 17.68
C SER A 261 27.55 14.84 18.65
N ALA A 262 27.87 14.81 19.96
CA ALA A 262 27.11 14.09 21.01
C ALA A 262 25.57 14.22 20.95
N ASP A 263 25.06 15.25 20.29
CA ASP A 263 23.65 15.64 20.21
C ASP A 263 22.92 15.27 18.89
N ILE A 264 23.61 14.82 17.83
CA ILE A 264 23.03 14.47 16.51
C ILE A 264 23.66 13.17 15.98
N ARG A 265 22.85 12.23 15.49
CA ARG A 265 23.34 11.02 14.80
C ARG A 265 22.62 10.79 13.48
N SER A 266 23.38 10.80 12.38
CA SER A 266 22.93 10.39 11.05
C SER A 266 23.32 8.95 10.75
N TYR A 267 22.52 8.27 9.94
CA TYR A 267 22.72 6.86 9.59
C TYR A 267 22.83 6.73 8.07
N PRO A 268 24.02 6.41 7.53
CA PRO A 268 24.16 6.12 6.11
C PRO A 268 23.29 4.92 5.71
N ALA A 269 22.71 4.98 4.52
CA ALA A 269 21.99 3.83 3.98
C ALA A 269 23.00 2.76 3.54
N PRO A 270 22.79 1.48 3.91
CA PRO A 270 23.68 0.43 3.49
C PRO A 270 23.51 0.15 1.99
N GLN A 271 24.60 -0.20 1.32
CA GLN A 271 24.61 -0.52 -0.10
C GLN A 271 23.57 -1.60 -0.43
N GLY A 272 22.77 -1.37 -1.47
CA GLY A 272 21.69 -2.28 -1.89
C GLY A 272 20.29 -1.89 -1.37
N SER A 273 20.21 -0.95 -0.42
CA SER A 273 18.92 -0.41 0.03
C SER A 273 18.21 0.40 -1.06
N PRO A 274 16.86 0.45 -1.05
CA PRO A 274 16.08 1.20 -2.04
C PRO A 274 16.06 2.71 -1.74
N VAL A 275 17.19 3.39 -1.91
CA VAL A 275 17.30 4.85 -1.72
C VAL A 275 16.86 5.59 -2.99
N PHE A 276 16.11 6.68 -2.83
CA PHE A 276 15.76 7.58 -3.93
C PHE A 276 16.75 8.74 -4.02
N GLU A 277 17.43 8.84 -5.15
CA GLU A 277 18.44 9.89 -5.40
C GLU A 277 17.87 11.19 -5.99
N GLY A 278 16.60 11.18 -6.44
CA GLY A 278 15.96 12.38 -7.02
C GLY A 278 15.67 13.49 -6.01
N ARG A 279 15.78 13.20 -4.71
CA ARG A 279 15.52 14.13 -3.61
C ARG A 279 16.57 13.94 -2.54
N LYS A 280 17.08 15.03 -1.96
CA LYS A 280 18.07 14.99 -0.88
C LYS A 280 17.55 15.72 0.35
N ALA A 281 17.45 15.02 1.47
CA ALA A 281 17.12 15.62 2.77
C ALA A 281 18.37 15.70 3.66
N VAL A 282 18.51 16.83 4.36
CA VAL A 282 19.57 17.04 5.34
C VAL A 282 19.03 17.76 6.57
N LEU A 283 19.63 17.49 7.72
CA LEU A 283 19.50 18.32 8.92
C LEU A 283 20.71 19.25 9.02
N MET A 284 20.47 20.53 9.26
CA MET A 284 21.50 21.56 9.38
C MET A 284 21.55 22.09 10.81
N LYS A 285 22.75 22.12 11.40
CA LYS A 285 22.99 22.68 12.73
C LYS A 285 24.44 23.12 12.87
N GLY A 286 24.66 24.31 13.44
CA GLY A 286 26.02 24.80 13.78
C GLY A 286 26.97 24.90 12.58
N GLY A 287 26.45 25.26 11.40
CA GLY A 287 27.24 25.31 10.15
C GLY A 287 27.55 23.95 9.52
N LYS A 288 27.08 22.84 10.12
CA LYS A 288 27.22 21.48 9.59
C LYS A 288 25.91 21.00 8.97
N SER A 289 26.03 20.09 8.01
CA SER A 289 24.92 19.39 7.36
C SER A 289 25.07 17.89 7.61
N TYR A 290 23.98 17.23 7.97
CA TYR A 290 23.91 15.81 8.27
C TYR A 290 22.90 15.17 7.30
N ASP A 291 23.36 14.21 6.51
CA ASP A 291 22.54 13.59 5.48
C ASP A 291 21.45 12.69 6.10
N ILE A 292 20.26 12.73 5.51
CA ILE A 292 19.12 11.88 5.84
C ILE A 292 18.78 11.06 4.59
N PRO A 293 19.27 9.81 4.48
CA PRO A 293 18.94 8.96 3.33
C PRO A 293 17.43 8.76 3.21
N LEU A 294 16.91 8.93 1.99
CA LEU A 294 15.48 8.78 1.69
C LEU A 294 15.22 7.42 1.04
N TYR A 295 14.76 6.46 1.83
CA TYR A 295 14.29 5.16 1.36
C TYR A 295 12.96 5.30 0.63
N THR A 296 12.76 4.50 -0.41
CA THR A 296 11.53 4.46 -1.19
C THR A 296 10.70 3.28 -0.77
N THR A 297 9.47 3.54 -0.33
CA THR A 297 8.51 2.48 -0.01
C THR A 297 7.24 2.70 -0.83
N PRO A 298 6.76 1.68 -1.57
CA PRO A 298 5.48 1.78 -2.27
C PRO A 298 4.34 2.14 -1.29
N VAL A 299 3.43 3.00 -1.72
CA VAL A 299 2.17 3.32 -1.01
C VAL A 299 1.01 3.34 -2.01
N TRP A 300 -0.23 3.52 -1.55
CA TRP A 300 -1.33 3.70 -2.48
C TRP A 300 -1.15 5.01 -3.28
N GLY A 301 -1.43 4.96 -4.58
CA GLY A 301 -1.27 6.11 -5.49
C GLY A 301 0.17 6.45 -5.89
N GLY A 302 1.21 5.97 -5.18
CA GLY A 302 2.60 6.32 -5.49
C GLY A 302 3.66 5.64 -4.62
N ALA A 303 4.58 6.45 -4.09
CA ALA A 303 5.69 6.03 -3.23
C ALA A 303 5.93 7.06 -2.11
N ALA A 304 6.18 6.58 -0.90
CA ALA A 304 6.66 7.41 0.19
C ALA A 304 8.20 7.43 0.18
N TYR A 305 8.77 8.62 0.33
CA TYR A 305 10.22 8.81 0.49
C TYR A 305 10.52 9.10 1.96
N HIS A 306 11.14 8.19 2.70
CA HIS A 306 11.29 8.34 4.14
C HIS A 306 12.71 8.17 4.65
N GLY A 307 13.05 8.84 5.73
CA GLY A 307 14.40 8.80 6.31
C GLY A 307 14.42 9.20 7.77
N GLY A 308 15.42 8.71 8.51
CA GLY A 308 15.55 8.91 9.95
C GLY A 308 16.89 9.52 10.36
N ILE A 309 16.85 10.40 11.36
CA ILE A 309 18.02 10.98 12.03
C ILE A 309 17.71 11.13 13.52
N ASP A 310 18.70 11.03 14.39
CA ASP A 310 18.52 11.32 15.81
C ASP A 310 18.98 12.75 16.12
N CYS A 311 18.12 13.55 16.77
CA CYS A 311 18.44 14.91 17.20
C CYS A 311 17.49 15.34 18.33
N ASN A 312 18.03 15.78 19.47
CA ASN A 312 17.25 16.25 20.63
C ASN A 312 17.07 17.78 20.69
N MET A 313 17.61 18.51 19.72
CA MET A 313 17.77 19.97 19.78
C MET A 313 17.06 20.67 18.61
N PRO A 314 16.79 21.99 18.73
CA PRO A 314 16.33 22.76 17.59
C PRO A 314 17.33 22.75 16.44
N ALA A 315 16.86 22.57 15.21
CA ALA A 315 17.67 22.49 14.00
C ALA A 315 16.85 22.93 12.77
N THR A 316 17.48 23.00 11.60
CA THR A 316 16.80 23.29 10.34
C THR A 316 16.83 22.06 9.44
N ILE A 317 15.70 21.66 8.89
CA ILE A 317 15.63 20.65 7.83
C ILE A 317 15.72 21.36 6.48
N SER A 318 16.51 20.80 5.57
CA SER A 318 16.58 21.24 4.18
C SER A 318 16.36 20.07 3.24
N VAL A 319 15.45 20.22 2.27
CA VAL A 319 15.13 19.21 1.27
C VAL A 319 15.33 19.81 -0.12
N ALA A 320 16.22 19.23 -0.91
CA ALA A 320 16.39 19.56 -2.32
C ALA A 320 15.60 18.57 -3.17
N VAL A 321 14.78 19.08 -4.09
CA VAL A 321 13.95 18.28 -5.01
C VAL A 321 14.40 18.60 -6.43
N SER A 322 14.92 17.59 -7.16
CA SER A 322 15.47 17.78 -8.51
C SER A 322 14.70 17.02 -9.60
N ASP A 323 13.85 16.07 -9.22
CA ASP A 323 13.06 15.25 -10.12
C ASP A 323 11.80 15.97 -10.65
N ILE A 324 11.29 16.97 -9.94
CA ILE A 324 10.11 17.75 -10.31
C ILE A 324 10.29 19.24 -9.98
N SER A 325 9.52 20.09 -10.67
CA SER A 325 9.40 21.51 -10.30
C SER A 325 8.47 21.65 -9.08
N VAL A 326 8.93 22.35 -8.04
CA VAL A 326 8.15 22.59 -6.81
C VAL A 326 7.63 24.03 -6.83
N THR A 327 6.31 24.19 -6.74
CA THR A 327 5.61 25.47 -6.74
C THR A 327 4.90 25.76 -5.41
N SER A 328 4.59 24.74 -4.61
CA SER A 328 4.02 24.90 -3.27
C SER A 328 4.45 23.77 -2.34
N VAL A 329 4.52 24.06 -1.04
CA VAL A 329 4.94 23.08 -0.01
C VAL A 329 4.10 23.24 1.25
N ILE A 330 3.71 22.12 1.85
CA ILE A 330 3.14 22.06 3.20
C ILE A 330 3.98 21.11 4.05
N VAL A 331 4.20 21.45 5.34
CA VAL A 331 4.82 20.56 6.31
C VAL A 331 3.80 20.17 7.37
N ARG A 332 3.56 18.87 7.51
CA ARG A 332 2.63 18.26 8.47
C ARG A 332 3.36 17.51 9.60
N PRO A 333 2.71 17.29 10.76
CA PRO A 333 1.38 17.76 11.13
C PRO A 333 1.31 19.28 11.32
N LEU A 334 0.18 19.88 10.93
CA LEU A 334 -0.11 21.31 11.05
C LEU A 334 -0.08 21.78 12.51
N SER A 335 -0.33 20.88 13.45
CA SER A 335 -0.19 21.12 14.90
C SER A 335 1.20 21.62 15.30
N LYS A 336 2.24 21.34 14.51
CA LYS A 336 3.62 21.83 14.71
C LYS A 336 3.84 23.27 14.26
N LYS A 337 2.88 23.88 13.55
CA LYS A 337 2.92 25.29 13.09
C LYS A 337 4.17 25.65 12.30
N ILE A 338 4.57 24.75 11.41
CA ILE A 338 5.77 24.95 10.58
C ILE A 338 5.40 25.70 9.31
N THR A 339 6.12 26.79 9.04
CA THR A 339 6.05 27.51 7.77
C THR A 339 7.32 27.23 6.96
N PRO A 340 7.25 26.39 5.90
CA PRO A 340 8.41 26.13 5.05
C PRO A 340 8.73 27.31 4.15
N LYS A 341 10.03 27.48 3.85
CA LYS A 341 10.54 28.41 2.84
C LYS A 341 10.97 27.62 1.61
N LEU A 342 10.54 28.07 0.42
CA LEU A 342 10.92 27.50 -0.86
C LEU A 342 11.78 28.51 -1.63
N SER A 343 12.99 28.13 -2.02
CA SER A 343 13.90 28.92 -2.87
C SER A 343 14.67 27.96 -3.78
N ASP A 344 14.67 28.20 -5.09
CA ASP A 344 15.48 27.45 -6.07
C ASP A 344 15.34 25.91 -5.97
N GLY A 345 14.10 25.40 -5.81
CA GLY A 345 13.84 23.96 -5.67
C GLY A 345 14.29 23.36 -4.33
N ARG A 346 14.69 24.21 -3.38
CA ARG A 346 15.08 23.83 -2.01
C ARG A 346 14.05 24.31 -0.99
N ILE A 347 13.62 23.38 -0.16
CA ILE A 347 12.63 23.55 0.89
C ILE A 347 13.37 23.60 2.22
N GLN A 348 13.11 24.61 3.06
CA GLN A 348 13.73 24.72 4.37
C GLN A 348 12.71 25.05 5.45
N PHE A 349 12.84 24.43 6.61
CA PHE A 349 12.01 24.72 7.78
C PHE A 349 12.71 24.38 9.09
N ASP A 350 12.38 25.12 10.13
CA ASP A 350 12.94 24.93 11.47
C ASP A 350 12.12 23.93 12.27
N ILE A 351 12.82 23.12 13.07
CA ILE A 351 12.25 22.14 14.00
C ILE A 351 12.74 22.44 15.42
N THR A 352 11.93 22.13 16.42
CA THR A 352 12.27 22.35 17.84
C THR A 352 12.96 21.15 18.48
N GLY A 353 12.94 19.98 17.84
CA GLY A 353 13.51 18.73 18.34
C GLY A 353 12.84 17.50 17.72
N PRO A 354 12.81 16.36 18.44
CA PRO A 354 12.23 15.12 17.94
C PRO A 354 10.79 15.28 17.44
N GLY A 355 10.47 14.58 16.35
CA GLY A 355 9.17 14.64 15.72
C GLY A 355 9.12 13.90 14.39
N LYS A 356 7.91 13.80 13.83
CA LYS A 356 7.67 13.33 12.48
C LYS A 356 7.25 14.52 11.63
N TYR A 357 7.91 14.71 10.49
CA TYR A 357 7.71 15.85 9.61
C TYR A 357 7.45 15.35 8.19
N ILE A 358 6.27 15.65 7.66
CA ILE A 358 5.82 15.17 6.36
C ILE A 358 5.77 16.37 5.42
N VAL A 359 6.53 16.32 4.34
CA VAL A 359 6.63 17.37 3.33
C VAL A 359 5.80 16.97 2.11
N GLU A 360 4.71 17.70 1.87
CA GLU A 360 3.83 17.54 0.72
C GLU A 360 4.15 18.60 -0.32
N LEU A 361 4.25 18.17 -1.59
CA LEU A 361 4.70 19.00 -2.71
C LEU A 361 3.54 19.25 -3.66
N ASN A 362 3.38 20.50 -4.12
CA ASN A 362 2.42 20.86 -5.18
C ASN A 362 0.95 20.45 -4.92
N GLY A 363 0.56 20.31 -3.65
CA GLY A 363 -0.76 19.79 -3.25
C GLY A 363 -0.93 18.28 -3.39
N GLY A 364 0.12 17.56 -3.79
CA GLY A 364 0.17 16.11 -3.90
C GLY A 364 0.59 15.42 -2.59
N ILE A 365 0.04 14.23 -2.38
CA ILE A 365 0.27 13.39 -1.18
C ILE A 365 0.90 12.03 -1.52
N ASP A 366 0.85 11.63 -2.80
CA ASP A 366 1.30 10.31 -3.27
C ASP A 366 2.83 10.20 -3.39
N ASP A 367 3.54 11.32 -3.32
CA ASP A 367 5.00 11.44 -3.40
C ASP A 367 5.58 12.21 -2.19
N ALA A 368 4.89 12.19 -1.04
CA ALA A 368 5.31 12.90 0.16
C ALA A 368 6.67 12.41 0.71
N ILE A 369 7.44 13.35 1.27
CA ILE A 369 8.74 13.08 1.92
C ILE A 369 8.52 13.05 3.43
N ILE A 370 8.91 11.97 4.10
CA ILE A 370 8.64 11.70 5.52
C ILE A 370 9.96 11.67 6.28
N ILE A 371 10.17 12.64 7.16
CA ILE A 371 11.40 12.79 7.93
C ILE A 371 11.13 12.46 9.39
N PHE A 372 11.81 11.43 9.89
CA PHE A 372 11.75 11.01 11.29
C PHE A 372 12.95 11.59 12.03
N VAL A 373 12.70 12.59 12.87
CA VAL A 373 13.70 13.10 13.82
C VAL A 373 13.45 12.39 15.15
N ASN A 374 14.25 11.36 15.44
CA ASN A 374 14.08 10.56 16.64
C ASN A 374 14.81 11.21 17.83
N PRO A 375 14.39 10.91 19.07
CA PRO A 375 15.23 11.18 20.22
C PRO A 375 16.49 10.30 20.19
N LEU A 376 17.60 10.80 20.75
CA LEU A 376 18.83 10.01 20.90
C LEU A 376 18.58 8.72 21.69
N GLU A 377 19.18 7.62 21.22
CA GLU A 377 19.16 6.35 21.95
C GLU A 377 19.88 6.42 23.29
N LYS A 378 19.22 5.93 24.35
CA LYS A 378 19.82 5.72 25.67
C LYS A 378 20.43 4.32 25.73
N ASN A 379 21.72 4.25 26.04
CA ASN A 379 22.48 3.00 26.24
C ASN A 379 22.25 1.95 25.13
N PRO A 380 22.47 2.28 23.84
CA PRO A 380 22.40 1.27 22.79
C PRO A 380 23.45 0.16 23.02
N PRO A 381 23.10 -1.13 22.83
CA PRO A 381 24.08 -2.22 22.82
C PRO A 381 25.16 -1.99 21.75
N VAL A 382 26.35 -2.54 21.97
CA VAL A 382 27.51 -2.40 21.06
C VAL A 382 27.86 -3.69 20.32
N GLY A 383 27.09 -4.76 20.50
CA GLY A 383 27.33 -6.05 19.86
C GLY A 383 26.41 -7.15 20.38
N SER A 384 26.53 -8.34 19.78
CA SER A 384 25.78 -9.53 20.19
C SER A 384 26.33 -10.12 21.50
N ASN A 385 25.44 -10.69 22.32
CA ASN A 385 25.76 -11.55 23.46
C ASN A 385 24.56 -12.47 23.75
N ASP A 386 24.62 -13.29 24.80
CA ASP A 386 23.56 -14.26 25.14
C ASP A 386 22.16 -13.63 25.30
N SER A 387 22.11 -12.35 25.68
CA SER A 387 20.86 -11.59 25.87
C SER A 387 20.59 -10.58 24.74
N VAL A 388 21.47 -10.44 23.74
CA VAL A 388 21.33 -9.44 22.68
C VAL A 388 21.57 -10.05 21.30
N ILE A 389 20.52 -10.06 20.48
CA ILE A 389 20.58 -10.32 19.04
C ILE A 389 20.86 -8.99 18.34
N TYR A 390 22.09 -8.76 17.87
CA TYR A 390 22.52 -7.46 17.35
C TYR A 390 22.68 -7.47 15.82
N PHE A 391 21.98 -6.56 15.15
CA PHE A 391 22.17 -6.24 13.73
C PHE A 391 22.91 -4.91 13.61
N ALA A 392 24.15 -4.96 13.15
CA ALA A 392 24.98 -3.79 12.87
C ALA A 392 24.42 -3.01 11.65
N PRO A 393 24.89 -1.78 11.39
CA PRO A 393 24.63 -1.12 10.11
C PRO A 393 25.04 -2.04 8.95
N GLY A 394 24.17 -2.18 7.94
CA GLY A 394 24.36 -3.19 6.89
C GLY A 394 23.04 -3.62 6.24
N TYR A 395 23.15 -4.23 5.07
CA TYR A 395 22.01 -4.78 4.34
C TYR A 395 21.93 -6.30 4.57
N TYR A 396 20.79 -6.76 5.07
CA TYR A 396 20.52 -8.15 5.44
C TYR A 396 19.30 -8.66 4.68
N GLU A 397 19.29 -9.95 4.34
CA GLU A 397 18.18 -10.54 3.59
C GLU A 397 17.68 -11.83 4.24
N ASN A 398 16.37 -12.07 4.16
CA ASN A 398 15.71 -13.35 4.49
C ASN A 398 15.92 -13.80 5.95
N ILE A 399 15.80 -12.86 6.90
CA ILE A 399 16.01 -13.12 8.32
C ILE A 399 14.66 -13.31 9.04
N ALA A 400 14.47 -14.46 9.71
CA ALA A 400 13.43 -14.61 10.73
C ALA A 400 14.05 -14.53 12.11
N ILE A 401 13.61 -13.54 12.88
CA ILE A 401 14.10 -13.29 14.23
C ILE A 401 13.06 -13.83 15.21
N ALA A 402 13.48 -14.75 16.08
CA ALA A 402 12.60 -15.35 17.08
C ALA A 402 13.23 -15.22 18.48
N PRO A 403 13.13 -14.06 19.13
CA PRO A 403 13.74 -13.87 20.44
C PRO A 403 12.97 -14.65 21.51
N THR A 404 13.74 -15.15 22.46
CA THR A 404 13.28 -15.88 23.65
C THR A 404 13.31 -14.97 24.89
N ASN A 405 12.96 -15.53 26.05
CA ASN A 405 12.90 -14.81 27.32
C ASN A 405 14.12 -13.93 27.58
N ARG A 406 13.89 -12.69 28.01
CA ARG A 406 14.91 -11.72 28.43
C ARG A 406 15.89 -11.29 27.33
N GLN A 407 15.56 -11.53 26.06
CA GLN A 407 16.40 -11.11 24.95
C GLN A 407 16.03 -9.72 24.42
N THR A 408 17.06 -9.01 23.98
CA THR A 408 16.96 -7.78 23.20
C THR A 408 17.32 -8.04 21.75
N VAL A 409 16.40 -7.80 20.82
CA VAL A 409 16.70 -7.65 19.40
C VAL A 409 17.07 -6.18 19.17
N TYR A 410 18.33 -5.92 18.83
CA TYR A 410 18.81 -4.58 18.52
C TYR A 410 19.09 -4.43 17.02
N ILE A 411 18.42 -3.48 16.37
CA ILE A 411 18.56 -3.20 14.94
C ILE A 411 19.12 -1.79 14.79
N ALA A 412 20.45 -1.70 14.61
CA ALA A 412 21.16 -0.42 14.58
C ALA A 412 20.63 0.50 13.46
N GLY A 413 20.71 1.82 13.68
CA GLY A 413 20.48 2.76 12.58
C GLY A 413 21.47 2.53 11.44
N GLY A 414 20.98 2.53 10.21
CA GLY A 414 21.76 2.11 9.04
C GLY A 414 21.71 0.60 8.78
N ALA A 415 21.00 -0.19 9.59
CA ALA A 415 20.66 -1.57 9.26
C ALA A 415 19.35 -1.62 8.45
N TYR A 416 19.35 -2.41 7.37
CA TYR A 416 18.18 -2.68 6.53
C TYR A 416 17.98 -4.19 6.39
N LEU A 417 16.93 -4.73 6.98
CA LEU A 417 16.61 -6.15 6.96
C LEU A 417 15.49 -6.39 5.94
N TYR A 418 15.88 -6.73 4.71
CA TYR A 418 14.98 -7.03 3.61
C TYR A 418 14.43 -8.46 3.71
N ARG A 419 13.16 -8.66 3.31
CA ARG A 419 12.47 -9.96 3.39
C ARG A 419 12.55 -10.59 4.78
N SER A 420 12.39 -9.76 5.80
CA SER A 420 12.66 -10.16 7.18
C SER A 420 11.45 -9.92 8.09
N ARG A 421 11.40 -10.65 9.19
CA ARG A 421 10.31 -10.56 10.17
C ARG A 421 10.77 -10.89 11.59
N ILE A 422 9.96 -10.49 12.56
CA ILE A 422 10.15 -10.75 13.98
C ILE A 422 8.94 -11.53 14.51
N SER A 423 9.18 -12.67 15.16
CA SER A 423 8.14 -13.51 15.74
C SER A 423 8.46 -13.80 17.20
N ILE A 424 7.69 -13.21 18.10
CA ILE A 424 7.81 -13.35 19.55
C ILE A 424 6.67 -14.26 20.00
N ARG A 425 6.98 -15.35 20.69
CA ARG A 425 5.96 -16.32 21.10
C ARG A 425 6.28 -16.88 22.47
N ASP A 426 5.29 -16.83 23.36
CA ASP A 426 5.34 -17.42 24.70
C ASP A 426 6.60 -16.96 25.46
N SER A 427 6.87 -15.65 25.42
CA SER A 427 8.11 -15.03 25.91
C SER A 427 7.88 -13.86 26.86
N ASP A 428 8.71 -13.79 27.90
CA ASP A 428 8.72 -12.73 28.91
C ASP A 428 9.95 -11.82 28.75
N ASN A 429 9.78 -10.52 29.03
CA ASN A 429 10.86 -9.53 29.11
C ASN A 429 11.65 -9.38 27.80
N VAL A 430 10.96 -9.37 26.66
CA VAL A 430 11.59 -9.17 25.34
C VAL A 430 11.63 -7.68 24.99
N THR A 431 12.75 -7.25 24.41
CA THR A 431 12.87 -5.90 23.84
C THR A 431 13.25 -5.99 22.36
N VAL A 432 12.54 -5.29 21.48
CA VAL A 432 12.92 -5.06 20.09
C VAL A 432 13.19 -3.57 19.94
N ARG A 433 14.41 -3.15 19.65
CA ARG A 433 14.73 -1.72 19.60
C ARG A 433 15.82 -1.34 18.61
N GLY A 434 15.88 -0.06 18.26
CA GLY A 434 16.95 0.54 17.47
C GLY A 434 16.43 1.60 16.51
N ARG A 435 17.15 1.84 15.41
CA ARG A 435 16.81 2.83 14.37
C ARG A 435 16.83 2.25 12.95
N GLY A 436 17.08 0.95 12.82
CA GLY A 436 17.06 0.29 11.51
C GLY A 436 15.67 -0.05 11.02
N ILE A 437 15.65 -0.64 9.84
CA ILE A 437 14.45 -0.92 9.04
C ILE A 437 14.27 -2.43 8.92
N VAL A 438 13.05 -2.91 9.16
CA VAL A 438 12.61 -4.27 8.83
C VAL A 438 11.61 -4.16 7.69
N ASP A 439 12.00 -4.64 6.53
CA ASP A 439 11.19 -4.64 5.32
C ASP A 439 10.75 -6.07 5.02
N THR A 440 9.46 -6.32 5.08
CA THR A 440 8.93 -7.68 4.88
C THR A 440 8.80 -8.04 3.41
N ALA A 441 8.93 -7.12 2.43
CA ALA A 441 8.76 -7.18 0.95
C ALA A 441 8.85 -8.52 0.17
N ALA A 442 9.37 -9.59 0.76
CA ALA A 442 8.93 -10.94 0.46
C ALA A 442 7.49 -11.14 0.92
N ARG A 443 6.61 -11.20 -0.08
CA ARG A 443 5.42 -12.02 0.04
C ARG A 443 5.86 -13.43 0.36
N PHE A 444 5.89 -13.79 1.64
CA PHE A 444 5.93 -15.18 2.00
C PHE A 444 4.55 -15.63 1.57
N ASN A 445 4.46 -16.33 0.44
CA ASN A 445 3.25 -16.91 -0.15
C ASN A 445 2.62 -18.01 0.77
N ASN A 446 2.73 -17.77 2.07
CA ASN A 446 2.55 -18.59 3.23
C ASN A 446 1.56 -17.94 4.19
N TYR A 447 1.11 -16.68 4.09
CA TYR A 447 0.00 -16.23 4.96
C TYR A 447 -1.22 -17.16 4.82
N GLN A 448 -1.53 -17.58 3.59
CA GLN A 448 -2.57 -18.59 3.33
C GLN A 448 -2.25 -19.99 3.90
N LYS A 449 -0.97 -20.31 4.17
CA LYS A 449 -0.51 -21.59 4.72
C LYS A 449 -0.27 -21.55 6.24
N ASP A 450 0.11 -20.40 6.76
CA ASP A 450 0.42 -20.06 8.15
C ASP A 450 0.20 -18.54 8.36
N PRO A 451 -0.93 -18.16 8.96
CA PRO A 451 -1.28 -16.77 9.23
C PRO A 451 -0.27 -16.01 10.09
N THR A 452 0.66 -16.71 10.77
CA THR A 452 1.65 -16.09 11.65
C THR A 452 2.89 -15.56 10.91
N THR A 453 3.03 -15.85 9.61
CA THR A 453 4.27 -15.63 8.84
C THR A 453 4.29 -14.39 7.96
N GLY A 454 3.16 -13.69 7.85
CA GLY A 454 2.99 -12.52 6.97
C GLY A 454 3.20 -11.15 7.62
N HIS A 455 3.41 -11.10 8.95
CA HIS A 455 3.58 -9.88 9.73
C HIS A 455 5.04 -9.41 9.73
N CYS A 456 5.29 -8.09 9.80
CA CYS A 456 6.64 -7.58 10.09
C CYS A 456 7.06 -7.94 11.51
N LEU A 457 6.13 -7.75 12.45
CA LEU A 457 6.28 -8.14 13.86
C LEU A 457 5.00 -8.81 14.34
N SER A 458 5.13 -10.03 14.84
CA SER A 458 4.05 -10.76 15.51
C SER A 458 4.49 -11.12 16.92
N ALA A 459 3.69 -10.72 17.92
CA ALA A 459 3.86 -11.11 19.31
C ALA A 459 2.64 -11.91 19.77
N TRP A 460 2.87 -13.12 20.26
CA TRP A 460 1.84 -13.99 20.79
C TRP A 460 2.15 -14.35 22.23
N ASN A 461 1.22 -14.09 23.14
CA ASN A 461 1.34 -14.44 24.56
C ASN A 461 2.67 -13.93 25.16
N ALA A 462 2.99 -12.66 24.88
CA ALA A 462 4.20 -12.01 25.34
C ALA A 462 3.93 -11.11 26.55
N ASN A 463 4.87 -11.14 27.49
CA ASN A 463 4.69 -10.53 28.80
C ASN A 463 5.85 -9.56 29.07
N ASN A 464 5.55 -8.30 29.38
CA ASN A 464 6.58 -7.25 29.48
C ASN A 464 7.40 -7.11 28.19
N LEU A 465 6.72 -6.75 27.09
CA LEU A 465 7.32 -6.56 25.77
C LEU A 465 7.56 -5.07 25.50
N THR A 466 8.75 -4.70 25.05
CA THR A 466 9.03 -3.36 24.52
C THR A 466 9.41 -3.41 23.04
N VAL A 467 8.76 -2.59 22.21
CA VAL A 467 9.13 -2.35 20.81
C VAL A 467 9.42 -0.85 20.64
N GLU A 468 10.66 -0.51 20.29
CA GLU A 468 11.12 0.88 20.29
C GLU A 468 11.91 1.29 19.04
N GLY A 469 11.46 2.35 18.35
CA GLY A 469 12.31 3.07 17.39
C GLY A 469 12.46 2.44 16.01
N VAL A 470 12.17 1.15 15.85
CA VAL A 470 12.28 0.42 14.58
C VAL A 470 11.25 0.92 13.56
N THR A 471 11.65 0.95 12.28
CA THR A 471 10.74 1.18 11.15
C THR A 471 10.37 -0.15 10.51
N PHE A 472 9.08 -0.43 10.37
CA PHE A 472 8.55 -1.60 9.66
C PHE A 472 7.96 -1.19 8.31
N LEU A 473 8.29 -1.92 7.25
CA LEU A 473 7.84 -1.64 5.90
C LEU A 473 7.13 -2.85 5.30
N ASP A 474 5.90 -2.61 4.85
CA ASP A 474 5.01 -3.55 4.14
C ASP A 474 4.78 -4.90 4.85
N SER A 475 3.75 -5.63 4.44
CA SER A 475 3.45 -6.97 4.97
C SER A 475 2.42 -7.67 4.11
N ASP A 476 2.26 -8.99 4.28
CA ASP A 476 1.21 -9.77 3.60
C ASP A 476 -0.16 -9.65 4.28
N THR A 477 -0.20 -9.02 5.45
CA THR A 477 -1.36 -8.85 6.33
C THR A 477 -1.02 -7.75 7.35
N PHE A 478 -1.55 -7.78 8.58
CA PHE A 478 -1.27 -6.79 9.64
C PHE A 478 0.24 -6.61 9.80
N CYS A 479 0.73 -5.38 9.85
CA CYS A 479 2.16 -5.09 9.91
C CYS A 479 2.74 -5.47 11.27
N THR A 480 2.16 -4.91 12.35
CA THR A 480 2.54 -5.23 13.73
C THR A 480 1.32 -5.71 14.48
N VAL A 481 1.43 -6.88 15.11
CA VAL A 481 0.31 -7.49 15.80
C VAL A 481 0.73 -8.09 17.13
N TYR A 482 -0.08 -7.83 18.14
CA TYR A 482 0.12 -8.24 19.53
C TYR A 482 -1.13 -8.99 19.95
N ARG A 483 -0.97 -10.27 20.28
CA ARG A 483 -2.07 -11.17 20.65
C ARG A 483 -1.86 -11.68 22.06
N LYS A 484 -2.91 -11.68 22.88
CA LYS A 484 -2.90 -12.25 24.23
C LYS A 484 -1.71 -11.78 25.08
N SER A 485 -1.23 -10.55 24.85
CA SER A 485 0.00 -10.05 25.45
C SER A 485 -0.31 -9.08 26.59
N HIS A 486 0.56 -9.02 27.59
CA HIS A 486 0.40 -8.12 28.73
C HIS A 486 1.64 -7.26 28.97
N ASP A 487 1.43 -6.04 29.46
CA ASP A 487 2.50 -5.05 29.70
C ASP A 487 3.33 -4.75 28.45
N VAL A 488 2.65 -4.31 27.38
CA VAL A 488 3.27 -4.04 26.08
C VAL A 488 3.55 -2.54 25.92
N ARG A 489 4.78 -2.18 25.56
CA ARG A 489 5.21 -0.79 25.30
C ARG A 489 5.66 -0.67 23.85
N ILE A 490 5.01 0.21 23.09
CA ILE A 490 5.30 0.47 21.68
C ILE A 490 5.64 1.95 21.57
N ARG A 491 6.91 2.28 21.32
CA ARG A 491 7.36 3.68 21.36
C ARG A 491 8.21 4.06 20.17
N ASN A 492 7.95 5.21 19.55
CA ASN A 492 8.74 5.69 18.40
C ASN A 492 8.84 4.69 17.24
N VAL A 493 7.84 3.81 17.10
CA VAL A 493 7.74 2.85 16.00
C VAL A 493 7.13 3.53 14.78
N LYS A 494 7.61 3.16 13.59
CA LYS A 494 7.08 3.67 12.33
C LYS A 494 6.64 2.51 11.45
N VAL A 495 5.49 2.63 10.82
CA VAL A 495 4.98 1.64 9.86
C VAL A 495 4.63 2.36 8.57
N ILE A 496 5.12 1.86 7.43
CA ILE A 496 4.73 2.30 6.09
C ILE A 496 4.35 1.08 5.27
N ALA A 497 3.09 0.96 4.85
CA ALA A 497 2.59 -0.20 4.13
C ALA A 497 1.61 0.18 3.01
N LYS A 498 1.37 -0.73 2.06
CA LYS A 498 0.58 -0.44 0.85
C LYS A 498 -0.56 -1.40 0.57
N ASP A 499 -0.38 -2.68 0.86
CA ASP A 499 -1.29 -3.71 0.36
C ASP A 499 -2.54 -3.84 1.26
N GLY A 500 -3.58 -4.54 0.79
CA GLY A 500 -4.81 -4.78 1.56
C GLY A 500 -4.55 -5.44 2.91
N ASN A 501 -5.35 -5.13 3.94
CA ASN A 501 -5.24 -5.75 5.27
C ASN A 501 -3.89 -5.49 5.96
N THR A 502 -3.20 -4.41 5.59
CA THR A 502 -1.95 -3.92 6.22
C THR A 502 -2.25 -2.97 7.37
N ASP A 503 -3.04 -3.45 8.33
CA ASP A 503 -3.30 -2.77 9.59
C ASP A 503 -1.95 -2.48 10.26
N GLN A 504 -1.73 -1.24 10.72
CA GLN A 504 -0.41 -0.84 11.15
C GLN A 504 -0.08 -1.34 12.57
N ASN A 505 -1.07 -1.36 13.46
CA ASN A 505 -0.94 -1.78 14.84
C ASN A 505 -2.20 -2.49 15.38
N ASP A 506 -2.17 -3.82 15.43
CA ASP A 506 -3.25 -4.64 15.98
C ASP A 506 -2.98 -5.05 17.43
N ILE A 507 -3.84 -4.61 18.33
CA ILE A 507 -3.87 -4.97 19.74
C ILE A 507 -5.04 -5.92 19.98
N VAL A 508 -4.75 -7.22 20.03
CA VAL A 508 -5.77 -8.29 19.99
C VAL A 508 -5.82 -9.03 21.32
N GLY A 509 -6.83 -8.74 22.15
CA GLY A 509 -6.98 -9.33 23.48
C GLY A 509 -5.77 -9.11 24.40
N CYS A 510 -5.21 -7.90 24.39
CA CYS A 510 -4.06 -7.52 25.21
C CYS A 510 -4.46 -6.67 26.42
N GLN A 511 -3.58 -6.63 27.42
CA GLN A 511 -3.82 -5.88 28.67
C GLN A 511 -2.64 -4.97 28.98
N ARG A 512 -2.91 -3.75 29.47
CA ARG A 512 -1.87 -2.78 29.85
C ARG A 512 -0.91 -2.48 28.69
N VAL A 513 -1.44 -1.88 27.64
CA VAL A 513 -0.68 -1.53 26.43
C VAL A 513 -0.49 -0.04 26.35
N HIS A 514 0.74 0.40 26.11
CA HIS A 514 1.09 1.80 25.91
C HIS A 514 1.73 2.01 24.54
N VAL A 515 1.02 2.69 23.65
CA VAL A 515 1.49 3.14 22.33
C VAL A 515 1.84 4.61 22.43
N SER A 516 3.08 5.00 22.11
CA SER A 516 3.53 6.39 22.23
C SER A 516 4.47 6.82 21.09
N ASP A 517 4.36 8.07 20.65
CA ASP A 517 5.28 8.69 19.69
C ASP A 517 5.38 7.94 18.35
N VAL A 518 4.30 7.36 17.83
CA VAL A 518 4.33 6.51 16.62
C VAL A 518 4.02 7.26 15.34
N PHE A 519 4.46 6.72 14.19
CA PHE A 519 4.01 7.17 12.86
C PHE A 519 3.48 5.98 12.07
N TYR A 520 2.24 6.06 11.61
CA TYR A 520 1.62 5.00 10.82
C TYR A 520 1.10 5.56 9.51
N ARG A 521 1.58 5.00 8.39
CA ARG A 521 0.99 5.18 7.07
C ARG A 521 0.71 3.81 6.49
N GLY A 522 -0.54 3.44 6.33
CA GLY A 522 -0.86 2.17 5.69
C GLY A 522 -2.16 2.20 4.94
N TYR A 523 -2.45 1.10 4.25
CA TYR A 523 -3.67 0.99 3.46
C TYR A 523 -4.86 0.75 4.36
N ASP A 524 -4.72 -0.15 5.33
CA ASP A 524 -5.81 -0.53 6.22
C ASP A 524 -5.76 0.22 7.57
N ASP A 525 -6.37 -0.34 8.61
CA ASP A 525 -6.59 0.35 9.88
C ASP A 525 -5.28 0.75 10.63
N GLY A 526 -5.30 1.88 11.34
CA GLY A 526 -4.13 2.44 12.02
C GLY A 526 -3.78 1.80 13.35
N ILE A 527 -4.43 2.24 14.42
CA ILE A 527 -4.36 1.61 15.75
C ILE A 527 -5.68 0.89 15.97
N VAL A 528 -5.59 -0.42 16.20
CA VAL A 528 -6.76 -1.28 16.23
C VAL A 528 -6.83 -2.11 17.49
N LEU A 529 -8.00 -2.14 18.13
CA LEU A 529 -8.27 -3.03 19.25
C LEU A 529 -9.29 -4.07 18.82
N LYS A 530 -8.93 -5.35 18.91
CA LYS A 530 -9.80 -6.48 18.50
C LYS A 530 -9.88 -7.54 19.59
N LEU A 531 -10.93 -8.34 19.51
CA LEU A 531 -11.07 -9.61 20.22
C LEU A 531 -11.55 -10.65 19.22
N ALA A 532 -10.59 -11.17 18.46
CA ALA A 532 -10.80 -12.24 17.51
C ALA A 532 -10.92 -13.61 18.22
N ILE A 533 -11.37 -14.63 17.47
CA ILE A 533 -11.76 -15.94 18.02
C ILE A 533 -10.62 -16.63 18.77
N GLU A 534 -9.38 -16.38 18.34
CA GLU A 534 -8.19 -16.99 18.89
C GLU A 534 -7.81 -16.47 20.29
N VAL A 535 -8.41 -15.34 20.71
CA VAL A 535 -8.26 -14.75 22.05
C VAL A 535 -9.61 -14.58 22.77
N LYS A 536 -10.64 -15.35 22.38
CA LYS A 536 -12.02 -15.21 22.91
C LYS A 536 -12.13 -15.20 24.45
N ASP A 537 -11.22 -15.91 25.13
CA ASP A 537 -11.19 -16.02 26.59
C ASP A 537 -10.46 -14.85 27.27
N GLN A 538 -10.02 -13.85 26.49
CA GLN A 538 -9.37 -12.63 26.96
C GLN A 538 -10.32 -11.43 26.94
N HIS A 539 -9.97 -10.42 27.72
CA HIS A 539 -10.44 -9.05 27.56
C HIS A 539 -9.34 -8.20 26.92
N CYS A 540 -9.69 -7.04 26.36
CA CYS A 540 -8.73 -6.06 25.87
C CYS A 540 -8.88 -4.74 26.66
N HIS A 541 -7.98 -4.42 27.59
CA HIS A 541 -8.19 -3.29 28.48
C HIS A 541 -6.91 -2.64 29.02
N ASP A 542 -7.07 -1.45 29.61
CA ASP A 542 -5.98 -0.59 30.08
C ASP A 542 -5.05 -0.20 28.93
N ILE A 543 -5.63 0.39 27.89
CA ILE A 543 -4.91 0.77 26.66
C ILE A 543 -4.75 2.28 26.61
N LEU A 544 -3.51 2.75 26.49
CA LEU A 544 -3.17 4.14 26.24
C LEU A 544 -2.45 4.26 24.90
N ALA A 545 -3.01 5.02 23.97
CA ALA A 545 -2.36 5.41 22.74
C ALA A 545 -2.20 6.93 22.69
N GLU A 546 -0.96 7.42 22.64
CA GLU A 546 -0.68 8.85 22.69
C GLU A 546 0.41 9.33 21.72
N ASN A 547 0.38 10.62 21.38
CA ASN A 547 1.41 11.29 20.59
C ASN A 547 1.65 10.62 19.22
N ALA A 548 0.58 10.24 18.54
CA ALA A 548 0.65 9.52 17.26
C ALA A 548 0.41 10.43 16.06
N VAL A 549 1.07 10.12 14.94
CA VAL A 549 0.79 10.71 13.62
C VAL A 549 0.33 9.59 12.69
N ILE A 550 -0.90 9.66 12.18
CA ILE A 550 -1.53 8.57 11.42
C ILE A 550 -2.00 9.06 10.05
N TRP A 551 -1.81 8.22 9.03
CA TRP A 551 -2.26 8.40 7.66
C TRP A 551 -2.83 7.07 7.18
N THR A 552 -4.07 7.06 6.70
CA THR A 552 -4.67 5.85 6.11
C THR A 552 -4.99 6.06 4.64
N ASP A 553 -4.59 5.10 3.81
CA ASP A 553 -4.75 5.13 2.36
C ASP A 553 -6.09 4.48 1.89
N LEU A 554 -6.72 3.63 2.71
CA LEU A 554 -8.06 3.06 2.50
C LEU A 554 -8.94 2.95 3.76
N ALA A 555 -8.48 2.52 4.94
CA ALA A 555 -9.41 2.21 6.04
C ALA A 555 -9.51 3.34 7.09
N HIS A 556 -9.36 3.04 8.39
CA HIS A 556 -9.62 3.99 9.46
C HIS A 556 -8.39 4.17 10.38
N PRO A 557 -8.03 5.41 10.74
CA PRO A 557 -6.90 5.67 11.63
C PRO A 557 -7.01 5.02 13.01
N LEU A 558 -8.18 5.10 13.65
CA LEU A 558 -8.41 4.59 15.00
C LEU A 558 -9.67 3.74 15.02
N THR A 559 -9.50 2.45 15.31
CA THR A 559 -10.57 1.45 15.21
C THR A 559 -10.64 0.59 16.47
N ILE A 560 -11.85 0.35 16.96
CA ILE A 560 -12.13 -0.76 17.88
C ILE A 560 -13.09 -1.71 17.16
N GLY A 561 -12.75 -2.98 17.08
CA GLY A 561 -13.45 -3.97 16.28
C GLY A 561 -12.70 -4.33 14.99
N THR A 562 -13.29 -5.10 14.09
CA THR A 562 -14.72 -5.44 14.04
C THR A 562 -15.09 -6.66 14.90
N GLU A 563 -14.17 -7.60 15.07
CA GLU A 563 -14.33 -8.76 15.95
C GLU A 563 -14.23 -8.34 17.42
N VAL A 564 -15.33 -8.48 18.15
CA VAL A 564 -15.45 -8.08 19.57
C VAL A 564 -16.13 -9.19 20.36
N LEU A 565 -15.47 -10.35 20.50
CA LEU A 565 -16.05 -11.52 21.18
C LEU A 565 -16.17 -11.40 22.70
N ASN A 566 -15.52 -10.39 23.30
CA ASN A 566 -15.51 -10.17 24.74
C ASN A 566 -15.30 -8.67 25.03
N ASN A 567 -15.13 -8.28 26.30
CA ASN A 567 -15.11 -6.86 26.66
C ASN A 567 -13.81 -6.14 26.27
N ILE A 568 -13.98 -4.94 25.71
CA ILE A 568 -12.91 -3.96 25.47
C ILE A 568 -13.20 -2.71 26.30
N TYR A 569 -12.32 -2.34 27.23
CA TYR A 569 -12.60 -1.22 28.14
C TYR A 569 -11.38 -0.52 28.71
N ASN A 570 -11.59 0.66 29.32
CA ASN A 570 -10.53 1.53 29.83
C ASN A 570 -9.47 1.83 28.75
N VAL A 571 -9.92 2.49 27.68
CA VAL A 571 -9.12 2.82 26.51
C VAL A 571 -9.04 4.33 26.35
N MET A 572 -7.83 4.86 26.16
CA MET A 572 -7.61 6.28 25.87
C MET A 572 -6.76 6.46 24.62
N PHE A 573 -7.30 7.17 23.64
CA PHE A 573 -6.57 7.73 22.51
C PHE A 573 -6.39 9.23 22.76
N THR A 574 -5.15 9.72 22.88
CA THR A 574 -4.88 11.12 23.22
C THR A 574 -3.79 11.76 22.40
N ASN A 575 -3.92 13.04 22.06
CA ASN A 575 -2.92 13.81 21.34
C ASN A 575 -2.49 13.14 20.01
N ILE A 576 -3.44 12.99 19.08
CA ILE A 576 -3.21 12.30 17.79
C ILE A 576 -3.45 13.25 16.62
N ASP A 577 -2.49 13.30 15.68
CA ASP A 577 -2.62 13.97 14.38
C ASP A 577 -2.94 12.94 13.30
N ILE A 578 -4.15 13.01 12.73
CA ILE A 578 -4.58 12.21 11.59
C ILE A 578 -4.42 13.08 10.34
N LEU A 579 -3.40 12.81 9.52
CA LEU A 579 -3.03 13.66 8.39
C LEU A 579 -4.02 13.52 7.23
N HIS A 580 -4.23 12.27 6.82
CA HIS A 580 -5.09 11.91 5.70
C HIS A 580 -5.87 10.65 6.01
N VAL A 581 -7.16 10.70 5.76
CA VAL A 581 -8.02 9.51 5.68
C VAL A 581 -8.51 9.39 4.25
N ARG A 582 -7.85 8.55 3.46
CA ARG A 582 -8.23 8.30 2.08
C ARG A 582 -9.19 7.13 2.01
N GLN A 583 -10.26 7.28 1.23
CA GLN A 583 -11.13 6.16 0.89
C GLN A 583 -11.59 6.23 -0.57
N PRO A 584 -11.00 5.44 -1.48
CA PRO A 584 -11.46 5.42 -2.86
C PRO A 584 -12.78 4.65 -3.06
N ALA A 585 -13.11 3.62 -2.27
CA ALA A 585 -14.20 2.68 -2.60
C ALA A 585 -15.38 2.64 -1.62
N HIS A 586 -15.24 3.17 -0.39
CA HIS A 586 -16.23 3.06 0.69
C HIS A 586 -16.39 4.39 1.45
N LYS A 587 -17.13 4.40 2.56
CA LYS A 587 -17.33 5.58 3.41
C LYS A 587 -16.12 5.85 4.31
N SER A 588 -15.38 6.94 4.09
CA SER A 588 -14.27 7.39 4.96
C SER A 588 -14.71 7.46 6.41
N ARG A 589 -13.89 7.03 7.38
CA ARG A 589 -14.17 7.15 8.83
C ARG A 589 -12.88 7.41 9.58
N ALA A 590 -12.83 8.49 10.37
CA ALA A 590 -11.63 8.81 11.15
C ALA A 590 -11.58 8.01 12.46
N LEU A 591 -12.71 7.96 13.16
CA LEU A 591 -12.85 7.32 14.47
C LEU A 591 -13.98 6.29 14.40
N ALA A 592 -13.64 5.01 14.58
CA ALA A 592 -14.60 3.92 14.39
C ALA A 592 -14.64 2.95 15.58
N ILE A 593 -15.84 2.58 16.01
CA ILE A 593 -16.09 1.44 16.90
C ILE A 593 -17.15 0.56 16.26
N HIS A 594 -16.78 -0.69 16.01
CA HIS A 594 -17.61 -1.73 15.43
C HIS A 594 -17.70 -2.93 16.36
N VAL A 595 -18.87 -3.13 16.96
CA VAL A 595 -19.14 -4.29 17.81
C VAL A 595 -19.88 -5.34 16.99
N GLY A 596 -19.11 -6.23 16.36
CA GLY A 596 -19.63 -7.28 15.49
C GLY A 596 -20.10 -8.54 16.23
N ASP A 597 -19.69 -8.74 17.48
CA ASP A 597 -19.92 -9.95 18.28
C ASP A 597 -20.43 -9.57 19.67
N ASN A 598 -20.62 -10.57 20.53
CA ASN A 598 -21.30 -10.51 21.83
C ASN A 598 -20.60 -9.68 22.93
N GLY A 599 -19.41 -9.12 22.67
CA GLY A 599 -18.64 -8.37 23.66
C GLY A 599 -19.18 -6.96 23.93
N THR A 600 -18.80 -6.39 25.07
CA THR A 600 -19.13 -4.99 25.39
C THR A 600 -17.92 -4.07 25.21
N VAL A 601 -18.09 -2.99 24.44
CA VAL A 601 -17.10 -1.90 24.41
C VAL A 601 -17.54 -0.79 25.36
N HIS A 602 -16.73 -0.47 26.37
CA HIS A 602 -17.08 0.59 27.31
C HIS A 602 -15.91 1.36 27.91
N ASP A 603 -16.17 2.58 28.39
CA ASP A 603 -15.16 3.44 29.02
C ASP A 603 -13.99 3.73 28.07
N VAL A 604 -14.33 4.28 26.89
CA VAL A 604 -13.39 4.67 25.84
C VAL A 604 -13.38 6.19 25.70
N THR A 605 -12.18 6.78 25.69
CA THR A 605 -12.00 8.22 25.48
C THR A 605 -11.10 8.48 24.28
N PHE A 606 -11.63 9.24 23.32
CA PHE A 606 -10.86 9.93 22.30
C PHE A 606 -10.69 11.38 22.76
N THR A 607 -9.47 11.85 22.98
CA THR A 607 -9.20 13.23 23.42
C THR A 607 -8.08 13.89 22.63
N ASP A 608 -8.20 15.18 22.35
CA ASP A 608 -7.15 15.97 21.71
C ASP A 608 -6.69 15.38 20.36
N ILE A 609 -7.66 15.16 19.46
CA ILE A 609 -7.42 14.57 18.13
C ILE A 609 -7.64 15.62 17.05
N ARG A 610 -6.69 15.71 16.12
CA ARG A 610 -6.64 16.67 15.02
C ARG A 610 -6.67 15.90 13.71
N ILE A 611 -7.76 16.01 12.97
CA ILE A 611 -7.95 15.36 11.67
C ILE A 611 -7.79 16.42 10.60
N GLU A 612 -6.68 16.36 9.88
CA GLU A 612 -6.28 17.40 8.94
C GLU A 612 -7.02 17.29 7.61
N SER A 613 -7.28 16.08 7.09
CA SER A 613 -8.06 15.89 5.88
C SER A 613 -8.80 14.55 5.82
N LEU A 614 -10.09 14.60 5.45
CA LEU A 614 -10.88 13.46 5.02
C LEU A 614 -11.07 13.50 3.50
N SER A 615 -10.67 12.46 2.78
CA SER A 615 -10.86 12.41 1.33
C SER A 615 -12.28 11.98 0.95
N LYS A 616 -12.70 12.37 -0.25
CA LYS A 616 -13.99 11.96 -0.83
C LYS A 616 -13.96 10.47 -1.23
N ALA A 617 -15.00 9.74 -0.83
CA ALA A 617 -15.34 8.44 -1.40
C ALA A 617 -15.59 8.55 -2.91
N LEU A 618 -14.89 7.79 -3.76
CA LEU A 618 -15.17 7.81 -5.22
C LEU A 618 -16.54 7.19 -5.53
N VAL A 619 -17.11 6.41 -4.60
CA VAL A 619 -18.38 5.72 -4.74
C VAL A 619 -19.31 6.13 -3.58
N ASN A 620 -20.43 6.78 -3.90
CA ASN A 620 -21.51 7.16 -2.97
C ASN A 620 -21.13 8.07 -1.79
N GLY A 621 -20.61 9.27 -2.10
CA GLY A 621 -21.05 10.58 -1.57
C GLY A 621 -20.95 10.93 -0.08
N ASN A 622 -20.94 9.99 0.86
CA ASN A 622 -20.98 10.28 2.30
C ASN A 622 -19.62 9.97 2.96
N VAL A 623 -19.09 10.97 3.65
CA VAL A 623 -17.90 10.87 4.52
C VAL A 623 -18.42 10.73 5.96
N ASP A 624 -18.13 9.60 6.62
CA ASP A 624 -18.39 9.47 8.05
C ASP A 624 -17.21 10.09 8.82
N PHE A 625 -17.50 10.94 9.79
CA PHE A 625 -16.48 11.52 10.67
C PHE A 625 -16.19 10.56 11.83
N ILE A 626 -17.25 10.17 12.52
CA ILE A 626 -17.27 9.25 13.64
C ILE A 626 -18.31 8.18 13.34
N GLN A 627 -17.97 6.92 13.55
CA GLN A 627 -18.90 5.81 13.40
C GLN A 627 -18.89 4.88 14.61
N LEU A 628 -20.08 4.67 15.18
CA LEU A 628 -20.33 3.73 16.26
C LEU A 628 -21.43 2.77 15.81
N GLU A 629 -21.10 1.50 15.58
CA GLU A 629 -22.08 0.50 15.16
C GLU A 629 -22.00 -0.75 16.02
N VAL A 630 -23.14 -1.15 16.58
CA VAL A 630 -23.37 -2.48 17.13
C VAL A 630 -24.14 -3.24 16.06
N LYS A 631 -23.45 -4.14 15.33
CA LYS A 631 -24.05 -4.87 14.22
C LYS A 631 -23.17 -6.05 13.78
N PRO A 632 -23.72 -7.28 13.71
CA PRO A 632 -23.02 -8.39 13.09
C PRO A 632 -22.70 -8.14 11.61
N ASN A 633 -21.53 -8.60 11.18
CA ASN A 633 -21.05 -8.46 9.82
C ASN A 633 -20.29 -9.74 9.39
N VAL A 634 -19.59 -9.66 8.26
CA VAL A 634 -18.91 -10.81 7.64
C VAL A 634 -17.74 -11.34 8.48
N TYR A 635 -17.17 -10.54 9.37
CA TYR A 635 -16.05 -10.92 10.24
C TYR A 635 -16.53 -11.53 11.57
N SER A 636 -17.76 -11.22 11.98
CA SER A 636 -18.39 -11.73 13.20
C SER A 636 -18.42 -13.26 13.27
N LYS A 637 -18.14 -13.81 14.45
CA LYS A 637 -18.10 -15.26 14.69
C LYS A 637 -19.37 -15.80 15.32
N THR A 638 -19.92 -15.08 16.28
CA THR A 638 -21.13 -15.47 17.03
C THR A 638 -22.40 -15.01 16.34
N LYS A 639 -22.31 -13.94 15.52
CA LYS A 639 -23.44 -13.22 14.91
C LYS A 639 -24.47 -12.69 15.93
N LEU A 640 -24.14 -12.71 17.22
CA LEU A 640 -24.91 -12.06 18.27
C LEU A 640 -24.26 -10.69 18.49
N PRO A 641 -24.99 -9.57 18.29
CA PRO A 641 -24.43 -8.25 18.56
C PRO A 641 -24.09 -8.11 20.04
N GLY A 642 -23.16 -7.20 20.32
CA GLY A 642 -22.74 -6.86 21.66
C GLY A 642 -23.39 -5.58 22.15
N TYR A 643 -22.65 -4.83 22.96
CA TYR A 643 -23.13 -3.62 23.63
C TYR A 643 -22.05 -2.53 23.55
N MET A 644 -22.46 -1.26 23.53
CA MET A 644 -21.52 -0.14 23.62
C MET A 644 -22.00 0.89 24.63
N ARG A 645 -21.13 1.34 25.53
CA ARG A 645 -21.50 2.41 26.47
C ARG A 645 -20.33 3.28 26.93
N ASN A 646 -20.61 4.47 27.43
CA ASN A 646 -19.62 5.36 28.05
C ASN A 646 -18.45 5.69 27.10
N ILE A 647 -18.78 6.26 25.94
CA ILE A 647 -17.77 6.69 24.95
C ILE A 647 -17.69 8.21 24.97
N THR A 648 -16.49 8.76 25.11
CA THR A 648 -16.24 10.20 25.15
C THR A 648 -15.36 10.63 23.98
N PHE A 649 -15.81 11.66 23.27
CA PHE A 649 -15.04 12.40 22.28
C PHE A 649 -14.81 13.80 22.82
N ARG A 650 -13.57 14.11 23.20
CA ARG A 650 -13.18 15.40 23.78
C ARG A 650 -12.16 16.12 22.90
N ASN A 651 -12.29 17.42 22.69
CA ASN A 651 -11.30 18.22 21.96
C ASN A 651 -10.95 17.61 20.59
N ILE A 652 -11.96 17.27 19.79
CA ILE A 652 -11.79 16.69 18.45
C ILE A 652 -11.93 17.80 17.41
N GLN A 653 -11.00 17.88 16.47
CA GLN A 653 -10.98 18.89 15.41
C GLN A 653 -10.89 18.21 14.04
N LEU A 654 -11.79 18.57 13.11
CA LEU A 654 -11.68 18.26 11.69
C LEU A 654 -11.45 19.54 10.90
N PHE A 655 -10.36 19.62 10.15
CA PHE A 655 -9.95 20.83 9.42
C PHE A 655 -10.43 20.86 7.98
N ASP A 656 -10.36 19.74 7.26
CA ASP A 656 -10.70 19.68 5.84
C ASP A 656 -11.49 18.40 5.49
N ALA A 657 -12.53 18.58 4.69
CA ALA A 657 -13.37 17.52 4.15
C ALA A 657 -14.13 18.03 2.91
N PRO A 658 -14.42 17.17 1.91
CA PRO A 658 -15.10 17.58 0.68
C PRO A 658 -16.53 18.07 0.90
N HIS A 659 -17.19 17.57 1.95
CA HIS A 659 -18.53 17.93 2.39
C HIS A 659 -18.56 17.85 3.92
N PHE A 660 -19.56 18.49 4.54
CA PHE A 660 -19.77 18.35 5.98
C PHE A 660 -20.06 16.88 6.31
N PRO A 661 -19.26 16.22 7.16
CA PRO A 661 -19.35 14.78 7.36
C PRO A 661 -20.48 14.39 8.32
N ILE A 662 -20.89 13.13 8.27
CA ILE A 662 -21.95 12.57 9.11
C ILE A 662 -21.33 11.89 10.34
N THR A 663 -22.00 11.96 11.48
CA THR A 663 -21.68 11.11 12.65
C THR A 663 -22.71 9.99 12.73
N THR A 664 -22.31 8.74 12.50
CA THR A 664 -23.23 7.60 12.46
C THR A 664 -23.19 6.83 13.78
N ILE A 665 -24.33 6.67 14.46
CA ILE A 665 -24.43 5.91 15.71
C ILE A 665 -25.64 4.97 15.62
N ARG A 666 -25.43 3.65 15.58
CA ARG A 666 -26.51 2.67 15.37
C ARG A 666 -26.38 1.50 16.34
N GLY A 667 -27.37 1.33 17.22
CA GLY A 667 -27.55 0.09 17.99
C GLY A 667 -28.19 -1.01 17.12
N ALA A 668 -28.09 -2.27 17.55
CA ALA A 668 -28.68 -3.38 16.80
C ALA A 668 -30.19 -3.54 17.09
N ASP A 669 -30.55 -3.59 18.37
CA ASP A 669 -31.93 -3.78 18.85
C ASP A 669 -32.10 -3.26 20.30
N ALA A 670 -33.26 -3.52 20.91
CA ALA A 670 -33.62 -3.01 22.24
C ALA A 670 -32.78 -3.62 23.39
N GLU A 671 -32.20 -4.79 23.15
CA GLU A 671 -31.27 -5.44 24.07
C GLU A 671 -29.84 -5.01 23.75
N HIS A 672 -29.46 -4.86 22.47
CA HIS A 672 -28.09 -4.56 22.04
C HIS A 672 -27.88 -3.08 21.67
N THR A 673 -27.85 -2.22 22.69
CA THR A 673 -27.91 -0.75 22.57
C THR A 673 -26.52 -0.07 22.52
N ILE A 674 -26.55 1.21 22.13
CA ILE A 674 -25.45 2.16 22.34
C ILE A 674 -25.90 3.22 23.36
N GLU A 675 -25.19 3.37 24.47
CA GLU A 675 -25.60 4.25 25.57
C GLU A 675 -24.50 5.21 26.06
N ASN A 676 -24.87 6.38 26.56
CA ASN A 676 -23.98 7.32 27.25
C ASN A 676 -22.79 7.76 26.38
N ILE A 677 -23.09 8.43 25.27
CA ILE A 677 -22.08 9.00 24.37
C ILE A 677 -21.94 10.49 24.68
N THR A 678 -20.71 10.95 24.92
CA THR A 678 -20.42 12.35 25.21
C THR A 678 -19.55 12.96 24.12
N PHE A 679 -20.01 14.06 23.54
CA PHE A 679 -19.22 14.94 22.70
C PHE A 679 -18.92 16.21 23.50
N ASP A 680 -17.64 16.50 23.69
CA ASP A 680 -17.14 17.59 24.53
C ASP A 680 -16.12 18.40 23.72
N ASN A 681 -16.47 19.64 23.34
CA ASN A 681 -15.62 20.48 22.51
C ASN A 681 -15.17 19.81 21.18
N VAL A 682 -16.15 19.47 20.33
CA VAL A 682 -15.89 18.97 18.97
C VAL A 682 -16.02 20.13 17.98
N THR A 683 -15.07 20.25 17.05
CA THR A 683 -15.06 21.29 16.01
C THR A 683 -14.92 20.65 14.64
N VAL A 684 -15.83 20.96 13.73
CA VAL A 684 -15.88 20.40 12.37
C VAL A 684 -15.86 21.54 11.37
N LEU A 685 -14.83 21.60 10.53
CA LEU A 685 -14.65 22.63 9.50
C LEU A 685 -14.78 24.05 10.07
N GLY A 686 -14.12 24.29 11.22
CA GLY A 686 -14.15 25.56 11.95
C GLY A 686 -15.43 25.83 12.75
N THR A 687 -16.46 25.00 12.63
CA THR A 687 -17.72 25.16 13.37
C THR A 687 -17.68 24.37 14.68
N ASN A 688 -17.95 25.03 15.81
CA ASN A 688 -18.07 24.34 17.09
C ASN A 688 -19.42 23.60 17.18
N MET A 689 -19.36 22.33 17.51
CA MET A 689 -20.48 21.41 17.49
C MET A 689 -21.26 21.46 18.81
N LYS A 690 -22.39 22.17 18.81
CA LYS A 690 -23.18 22.47 20.03
C LYS A 690 -24.53 21.78 20.11
N THR A 691 -25.04 21.29 18.98
CA THR A 691 -26.37 20.66 18.90
C THR A 691 -26.29 19.36 18.09
N PHE A 692 -27.32 18.53 18.25
CA PHE A 692 -27.43 17.25 17.56
C PHE A 692 -27.47 17.42 16.04
N GLU A 693 -28.18 18.45 15.57
CA GLU A 693 -28.31 18.80 14.15
C GLU A 693 -26.98 19.28 13.57
N ASN A 694 -26.27 20.17 14.28
CA ASN A 694 -25.00 20.72 13.80
C ASN A 694 -23.93 19.63 13.63
N MET A 695 -23.97 18.59 14.48
CA MET A 695 -23.09 17.43 14.39
C MET A 695 -23.46 16.42 13.31
N MET A 696 -24.58 16.63 12.61
CA MET A 696 -25.12 15.70 11.63
C MET A 696 -25.20 14.27 12.20
N ILE A 697 -25.67 14.13 13.45
CA ILE A 697 -25.75 12.82 14.11
C ILE A 697 -26.92 12.03 13.51
N SER A 698 -26.62 10.82 13.07
CA SER A 698 -27.55 9.90 12.44
C SER A 698 -27.76 8.67 13.33
N THR A 699 -28.91 8.59 14.01
CA THR A 699 -29.25 7.53 14.99
C THR A 699 -30.46 6.68 14.59
N ASN A 700 -30.61 5.51 15.23
CA ASN A 700 -31.86 4.72 15.27
C ASN A 700 -32.45 4.69 16.70
N GLY A 701 -33.57 3.98 16.88
CA GLY A 701 -34.28 3.87 18.16
C GLY A 701 -33.57 3.09 19.27
N PHE A 702 -32.32 2.64 19.04
CA PHE A 702 -31.54 1.80 19.96
C PHE A 702 -30.31 2.54 20.53
N VAL A 703 -30.31 3.87 20.41
CA VAL A 703 -29.27 4.75 20.95
C VAL A 703 -29.87 5.59 22.07
N ARG A 704 -29.20 5.64 23.22
CA ARG A 704 -29.69 6.36 24.42
C ARG A 704 -28.61 7.29 24.98
N ASN A 705 -29.04 8.41 25.56
CA ASN A 705 -28.20 9.35 26.31
C ASN A 705 -26.98 9.87 25.52
N ILE A 706 -27.23 10.60 24.44
CA ILE A 706 -26.18 11.41 23.79
C ILE A 706 -26.12 12.77 24.46
N LYS A 707 -24.94 13.14 24.95
CA LYS A 707 -24.66 14.44 25.57
C LYS A 707 -23.71 15.23 24.69
N ILE A 708 -24.05 16.48 24.40
CA ILE A 708 -23.16 17.45 23.75
C ILE A 708 -22.86 18.54 24.77
N VAL A 709 -21.58 18.75 25.07
CA VAL A 709 -21.09 19.70 26.07
C VAL A 709 -20.44 20.88 25.36
N GLU A 710 -20.91 22.09 25.67
CA GLU A 710 -20.29 23.31 25.18
C GLU A 710 -18.91 23.51 25.82
N ALA A 711 -17.93 23.92 25.01
CA ALA A 711 -16.60 24.24 25.49
C ALA A 711 -16.64 25.43 26.48
N SER A 712 -16.23 25.21 27.73
CA SER A 712 -16.00 26.28 28.70
C SER A 712 -14.62 26.93 28.46
N GLY A 713 -14.40 27.60 27.33
CA GLY A 713 -13.14 28.33 27.09
C GLY A 713 -12.67 28.39 25.64
N LYS A 714 -11.83 29.39 25.35
CA LYS A 714 -11.38 29.80 24.00
C LYS A 714 -10.91 28.62 23.13
N THR A 715 -11.52 28.48 21.95
CA THR A 715 -11.01 27.68 20.84
C THR A 715 -9.62 28.17 20.45
N ASN A 716 -8.60 27.33 20.59
CA ASN A 716 -7.31 27.56 19.95
C ASN A 716 -7.45 27.22 18.46
N SER A 717 -7.69 28.23 17.64
CA SER A 717 -7.45 28.15 16.19
C SER A 717 -5.93 28.15 15.98
N TYR A 718 -5.41 27.17 15.26
CA TYR A 718 -3.99 27.10 14.89
C TYR A 718 -3.75 27.61 13.47
#